data_AF-A0A419EJC0-F1
#
_entry.id   AF-A0A419EJC0-F1
#
_cell.length_a   1.000
_cell.length_b   1.000
_cell.length_c   1.000
_cell.angle_alpha   90.00
_cell.angle_beta   90.00
_cell.angle_gamma   90.00
#
_symmetry.space_group_name_H-M   'P 1'
#
loop_
_entity.id
_entity.type
_entity.pdbx_description
1 polymer ?
#
loop_
_entity_poly.entity_id
_entity_poly.type
_entity_poly.pdbx_seq_one_letter_code
_entity_poly.pdbx_strand_id
1 'polypeptide(L)'
;FLAAAFDLESLGSTILLFFWGAALSALSEALRRFERTRKYSLPVLIAALPAFGVSLITAIEYETWLVMTAALGVGVICAVLHILRTRWWLWVLALLNFIVAYFAFFNLGFMQKLDIFPGYLVLGIVILFLLPDLSLKKDWKANLEWRLPLRIFGALFTFFLTVALLLPGERFGGASVCYTALAILFTGYALAYRKAWLAYLPAAFLPLALVFMFKYLEVDAWLPTLTALAVLYFGFGMVIRAKEGWSLTLRNSALALGSIVSIAALSTLKETGGWYALVIGLLFITEMYLRRNGWFELGAPFLFTLGAFLILRDFEVERAAYHLLAYSLVWILGDLLAHLTFANPRPLALIVRIVGGLLALTNYALLFGESDAAIASFGFGAYALLFLTVSLLYRQSNLFYAFTLTLPLFVAFLFRAFDVTKWIHPVIALAVTYYAAGFILRAMKRAGGWDAVLLNSGLGAGSFVSVAAPVLGGLDAAIPVAIAATLWAVEAFAKRNAMLAFPANGLYLLGYFIILFELQVDEPQYYSMGAALLGLIQHYLLVRAGSRTGAFIMGMLSQFVLLGTTYIQLLGDIAYFFLLFLQSLAVLVYGIVIRSRSLTFFPIGFAALGVVTVVYGAFKDIGSIFLIGCTGILLLMLGILAVLLRERIAKLGERMSEWKP
;
A
#
# COMPACT_ATOMS: atom_id res chain seq x y z
N PHE A 1 11.08 -63.38 -33.41
CA PHE A 1 11.20 -64.52 -34.35
C PHE A 1 9.83 -65.02 -34.78
N LEU A 2 8.99 -65.58 -33.90
CA LEU A 2 7.63 -66.04 -34.25
C LEU A 2 6.71 -64.91 -34.75
N ALA A 3 6.65 -63.75 -34.09
CA ALA A 3 5.84 -62.62 -34.57
C ALA A 3 6.32 -62.04 -35.91
N ALA A 4 7.63 -62.09 -36.16
CA ALA A 4 8.23 -61.66 -37.43
C ALA A 4 7.98 -62.66 -38.58
N ALA A 5 7.58 -63.89 -38.26
CA ALA A 5 7.22 -64.92 -39.25
C ALA A 5 5.75 -64.86 -39.70
N PHE A 6 4.91 -64.09 -39.01
CA PHE A 6 3.45 -64.03 -39.23
C PHE A 6 2.93 -62.69 -39.74
N ASP A 7 3.83 -61.81 -40.20
CA ASP A 7 3.55 -60.40 -40.46
C ASP A 7 3.10 -59.65 -39.19
N LEU A 8 3.79 -58.56 -38.83
CA LEU A 8 3.58 -57.88 -37.55
C LEU A 8 2.20 -57.21 -37.47
N GLU A 9 1.50 -57.08 -38.59
CA GLU A 9 0.18 -56.43 -38.73
C GLU A 9 -0.98 -57.45 -38.88
N SER A 10 -0.78 -58.73 -38.53
CA SER A 10 -1.84 -59.74 -38.68
C SER A 10 -2.61 -60.03 -37.37
N LEU A 11 -3.91 -60.34 -37.49
CA LEU A 11 -4.73 -60.88 -36.39
C LEU A 11 -4.07 -62.09 -35.70
N GLY A 12 -3.42 -62.95 -36.49
CA GLY A 12 -2.71 -64.12 -36.00
C GLY A 12 -1.52 -63.80 -35.09
N SER A 13 -0.76 -62.74 -35.39
CA SER A 13 0.39 -62.32 -34.57
C SER A 13 -0.06 -61.84 -33.18
N THR A 14 -1.14 -61.04 -33.13
CA THR A 14 -1.76 -60.57 -31.88
C THR A 14 -2.20 -61.74 -31.00
N ILE A 15 -2.97 -62.67 -31.56
CA ILE A 15 -3.50 -63.83 -30.82
C ILE A 15 -2.36 -64.71 -30.30
N LEU A 16 -1.36 -65.00 -31.14
CA LEU A 16 -0.23 -65.84 -30.77
C LEU A 16 0.61 -65.21 -29.64
N LEU A 17 0.88 -63.91 -29.71
CA LEU A 17 1.61 -63.18 -28.68
C LEU A 17 0.84 -63.09 -27.37
N PHE A 18 -0.48 -62.88 -27.42
CA PHE A 18 -1.35 -62.91 -26.26
C PHE A 18 -1.30 -64.28 -25.56
N PHE A 19 -1.50 -65.37 -26.31
CA PHE A 19 -1.45 -66.73 -25.75
C PHE A 19 -0.07 -67.06 -25.20
N TRP A 20 1.00 -66.61 -25.84
CA TRP A 20 2.36 -66.80 -25.35
C TRP A 20 2.59 -66.09 -24.00
N GLY A 21 2.15 -64.82 -23.88
CA GLY A 21 2.18 -64.09 -22.61
C GLY A 21 1.33 -64.76 -21.52
N ALA A 22 0.15 -65.28 -21.88
CA ALA A 22 -0.73 -66.01 -20.97
C ALA A 22 -0.11 -67.33 -20.48
N ALA A 23 0.52 -68.09 -21.38
CA ALA A 23 1.21 -69.34 -21.07
C ALA A 23 2.40 -69.11 -20.13
N LEU A 24 3.23 -68.10 -20.39
CA LEU A 24 4.34 -67.71 -19.51
C LEU A 24 3.83 -67.25 -18.13
N SER A 25 2.74 -66.50 -18.09
CA SER A 25 2.09 -66.06 -16.85
C SER A 25 1.57 -67.24 -16.01
N ALA A 26 0.95 -68.23 -16.64
CA ALA A 26 0.50 -69.46 -15.97
C ALA A 26 1.69 -70.33 -15.52
N LEU A 27 2.72 -70.45 -16.36
CA LEU A 27 3.95 -71.19 -16.06
C LEU A 27 4.68 -70.60 -14.85
N SER A 28 4.70 -69.27 -14.71
CA SER A 28 5.26 -68.61 -13.53
C SER A 28 4.62 -69.11 -12.22
N GLU A 29 3.29 -69.25 -12.20
CA GLU A 29 2.57 -69.71 -11.02
C GLU A 29 2.82 -71.20 -10.75
N ALA A 30 2.88 -72.03 -11.80
CA ALA A 30 3.21 -73.45 -11.71
C ALA A 30 4.65 -73.68 -11.18
N LEU A 31 5.65 -72.99 -11.73
CA LEU A 31 7.05 -73.06 -11.30
C LEU A 31 7.25 -72.66 -9.84
N ARG A 32 6.35 -71.84 -9.29
CA ARG A 32 6.44 -71.41 -7.89
C ARG A 32 5.94 -72.45 -6.89
N ARG A 33 5.07 -73.37 -7.31
CA ARG A 33 4.56 -74.45 -6.44
C ARG A 33 5.65 -75.45 -6.04
N PHE A 34 6.71 -75.56 -6.85
CA PHE A 34 7.85 -76.43 -6.59
C PHE A 34 9.04 -75.64 -6.03
N GLU A 35 9.59 -76.11 -4.91
CA GLU A 35 10.63 -75.42 -4.15
C GLU A 35 11.91 -75.21 -4.97
N ARG A 36 12.29 -76.19 -5.79
CA ARG A 36 13.51 -76.18 -6.63
C ARG A 36 13.47 -75.12 -7.75
N THR A 37 12.28 -74.78 -8.24
CA THR A 37 12.06 -73.85 -9.37
C THR A 37 11.50 -72.50 -8.95
N ARG A 38 11.20 -72.31 -7.66
CA ARG A 38 10.55 -71.12 -7.11
C ARG A 38 11.23 -69.80 -7.49
N LYS A 39 12.56 -69.80 -7.54
CA LYS A 39 13.41 -68.64 -7.91
C LYS A 39 13.18 -68.14 -9.34
N TYR A 40 12.71 -69.00 -10.25
CA TYR A 40 12.46 -68.65 -11.65
C TYR A 40 11.05 -68.08 -11.89
N SER A 41 10.15 -68.17 -10.92
CA SER A 41 8.75 -67.71 -11.07
C SER A 41 8.65 -66.22 -11.43
N LEU A 42 9.34 -65.33 -10.72
CA LEU A 42 9.27 -63.89 -10.99
C LEU A 42 9.91 -63.50 -12.35
N PRO A 43 11.12 -63.97 -12.71
CA PRO A 43 11.68 -63.73 -14.04
C PRO A 43 10.76 -64.19 -15.19
N VAL A 44 10.14 -65.37 -15.07
CA VAL A 44 9.22 -65.90 -16.09
C VAL A 44 7.97 -65.02 -16.23
N LEU A 45 7.46 -64.47 -15.13
CA LEU A 45 6.34 -63.53 -15.18
C LEU A 45 6.73 -62.19 -15.81
N ILE A 46 7.91 -61.67 -15.50
CA ILE A 46 8.42 -60.44 -16.11
C ILE A 46 8.62 -60.66 -17.62
N ALA A 47 9.08 -61.83 -18.04
CA ALA A 47 9.23 -62.21 -19.44
C ALA A 47 7.89 -62.30 -20.21
N ALA A 48 6.75 -62.43 -19.52
CA ALA A 48 5.43 -62.38 -20.14
C ALA A 48 5.02 -60.96 -20.54
N LEU A 49 5.54 -59.92 -19.87
CA LEU A 49 5.12 -58.52 -20.09
C LEU A 49 5.46 -58.00 -21.50
N PRO A 50 6.65 -58.25 -22.07
CA PRO A 50 6.93 -57.89 -23.46
C PRO A 50 5.98 -58.56 -24.46
N ALA A 51 5.61 -59.83 -24.23
CA ALA A 51 4.69 -60.53 -25.12
C ALA A 51 3.29 -59.89 -25.11
N PHE A 52 2.79 -59.54 -23.92
CA PHE A 52 1.55 -58.77 -23.79
C PHE A 52 1.65 -57.36 -24.38
N GLY A 53 2.79 -56.66 -24.19
CA GLY A 53 3.02 -55.33 -24.74
C GLY A 53 3.01 -55.32 -26.27
N VAL A 54 3.73 -56.26 -26.91
CA VAL A 54 3.74 -56.37 -28.38
C VAL A 54 2.37 -56.79 -28.89
N SER A 55 1.66 -57.69 -28.20
CA SER A 55 0.28 -58.03 -28.56
C SER A 55 -0.66 -56.82 -28.58
N LEU A 56 -0.51 -55.87 -27.65
CA LEU A 56 -1.33 -54.65 -27.66
C LEU A 56 -0.96 -53.73 -28.82
N ILE A 57 0.34 -53.61 -29.13
CA ILE A 57 0.83 -52.79 -30.24
C ILE A 57 0.29 -53.33 -31.57
N THR A 58 0.41 -54.64 -31.81
CA THR A 58 -0.11 -55.26 -33.04
C THR A 58 -1.63 -55.16 -33.13
N ALA A 59 -2.33 -55.17 -31.98
CA ALA A 59 -3.77 -54.97 -31.96
C ALA A 59 -4.19 -53.55 -32.35
N ILE A 60 -3.40 -52.53 -31.97
CA ILE A 60 -3.68 -51.12 -32.28
C ILE A 60 -3.60 -50.87 -33.78
N GLU A 61 -2.60 -51.47 -34.45
CA GLU A 61 -2.43 -51.35 -35.89
C GLU A 61 -3.53 -52.07 -36.70
N TYR A 62 -4.08 -53.17 -36.15
CA TYR A 62 -5.08 -53.98 -36.86
C TYR A 62 -6.51 -53.42 -36.74
N GLU A 63 -7.17 -53.57 -35.59
CA GLU A 63 -8.55 -53.12 -35.38
C GLU A 63 -8.88 -52.84 -33.90
N THR A 64 -9.76 -51.88 -33.64
CA THR A 64 -10.12 -51.43 -32.28
C THR A 64 -10.75 -52.51 -31.40
N TRP A 65 -11.54 -53.43 -31.95
CA TRP A 65 -12.11 -54.53 -31.17
C TRP A 65 -11.03 -55.52 -30.71
N LEU A 66 -9.96 -55.68 -31.50
CA LEU A 66 -8.81 -56.50 -31.14
C LEU A 66 -8.05 -55.86 -29.98
N VAL A 67 -7.88 -54.53 -29.98
CA VAL A 67 -7.31 -53.79 -28.84
C VAL A 67 -8.12 -54.01 -27.58
N MET A 68 -9.45 -53.87 -27.67
CA MET A 68 -10.35 -54.06 -26.53
C MET A 68 -10.21 -55.47 -25.94
N THR A 69 -10.30 -56.49 -26.79
CA THR A 69 -10.27 -57.89 -26.35
C THR A 69 -8.91 -58.31 -25.80
N ALA A 70 -7.82 -57.93 -26.47
CA ALA A 70 -6.46 -58.21 -26.00
C ALA A 70 -6.19 -57.50 -24.66
N ALA A 71 -6.49 -56.20 -24.55
CA ALA A 71 -6.31 -55.46 -23.30
C ALA A 71 -7.16 -56.02 -22.17
N LEU A 72 -8.43 -56.33 -22.41
CA LEU A 72 -9.28 -56.94 -21.38
C LEU A 72 -8.73 -58.30 -20.94
N GLY A 73 -8.29 -59.13 -21.90
CA GLY A 73 -7.67 -60.42 -21.61
C GLY A 73 -6.42 -60.30 -20.74
N VAL A 74 -5.52 -59.37 -21.08
CA VAL A 74 -4.30 -59.10 -20.28
C VAL A 74 -4.70 -58.61 -18.88
N GLY A 75 -5.67 -57.70 -18.82
CA GLY A 75 -6.21 -57.18 -17.57
C GLY A 75 -6.75 -58.27 -16.65
N VAL A 76 -7.54 -59.20 -17.19
CA VAL A 76 -8.10 -60.34 -16.45
C VAL A 76 -7.00 -61.27 -15.97
N ILE A 77 -6.00 -61.61 -16.80
CA ILE A 77 -4.88 -62.47 -16.40
C ILE A 77 -4.10 -61.81 -15.25
N CYS A 78 -3.75 -60.52 -15.38
CA CYS A 78 -3.06 -59.79 -14.32
C CYS A 78 -3.90 -59.69 -13.04
N ALA A 79 -5.22 -59.49 -13.14
CA ALA A 79 -6.13 -59.48 -12.01
C ALA A 79 -6.20 -60.84 -11.30
N VAL A 80 -6.32 -61.93 -12.04
CA VAL A 80 -6.30 -63.30 -11.49
C VAL A 80 -4.97 -63.59 -10.79
N LEU A 81 -3.84 -63.21 -11.38
CA LEU A 81 -2.53 -63.36 -10.74
C LEU A 81 -2.42 -62.53 -9.44
N HIS A 82 -3.02 -61.34 -9.40
CA HIS A 82 -3.09 -60.52 -8.19
C HIS A 82 -3.99 -61.14 -7.11
N ILE A 83 -5.15 -61.71 -7.49
CA ILE A 83 -6.03 -62.45 -6.57
C ILE A 83 -5.29 -63.65 -5.97
N LEU A 84 -4.58 -64.42 -6.81
CA LEU A 84 -3.82 -65.58 -6.37
C LEU A 84 -2.70 -65.19 -5.42
N ARG A 85 -1.98 -64.10 -5.72
CA ARG A 85 -1.03 -63.49 -4.78
C ARG A 85 -0.97 -61.98 -4.93
N THR A 86 -1.25 -61.33 -3.82
CA THR A 86 -1.21 -59.89 -3.63
C THR A 86 0.15 -59.32 -4.04
N ARG A 87 0.11 -58.55 -5.13
CA ARG A 87 1.24 -57.82 -5.70
C ARG A 87 0.72 -56.53 -6.31
N TRP A 88 1.07 -55.40 -5.74
CA TRP A 88 0.55 -54.09 -6.15
C TRP A 88 0.78 -53.78 -7.64
N TRP A 89 1.94 -54.14 -8.21
CA TRP A 89 2.27 -53.82 -9.60
C TRP A 89 1.46 -54.61 -10.63
N LEU A 90 1.06 -55.86 -10.32
CA LEU A 90 0.15 -56.64 -11.17
C LEU A 90 -1.25 -56.03 -11.19
N TRP A 91 -1.68 -55.50 -10.05
CA TRP A 91 -2.96 -54.79 -9.96
C TRP A 91 -2.94 -53.49 -10.76
N VAL A 92 -1.84 -52.73 -10.71
CA VAL A 92 -1.65 -51.54 -11.56
C VAL A 92 -1.72 -51.89 -13.04
N LEU A 93 -1.06 -52.97 -13.47
CA LEU A 93 -1.12 -53.43 -14.87
C LEU A 93 -2.52 -53.90 -15.26
N ALA A 94 -3.23 -54.58 -14.36
CA ALA A 94 -4.61 -54.99 -14.60
C ALA A 94 -5.53 -53.78 -14.85
N LEU A 95 -5.43 -52.76 -13.99
CA LEU A 95 -6.21 -51.52 -14.11
C LEU A 95 -5.82 -50.72 -15.35
N LEU A 96 -4.53 -50.64 -15.69
CA LEU A 96 -4.06 -49.97 -16.91
C LEU A 96 -4.65 -50.61 -18.18
N ASN A 97 -4.61 -51.95 -18.25
CA ASN A 97 -5.19 -52.68 -19.37
C ASN A 97 -6.72 -52.57 -19.40
N PHE A 98 -7.37 -52.52 -18.24
CA PHE A 98 -8.80 -52.24 -18.17
C PHE A 98 -9.15 -50.85 -18.73
N ILE A 99 -8.35 -49.81 -18.46
CA ILE A 99 -8.53 -48.46 -19.04
C ILE A 99 -8.46 -48.50 -20.56
N VAL A 100 -7.44 -49.19 -21.10
CA VAL A 100 -7.26 -49.34 -22.55
C VAL A 100 -8.47 -50.05 -23.16
N ALA A 101 -8.91 -51.15 -22.55
CA ALA A 101 -10.09 -51.89 -22.99
C ALA A 101 -11.36 -51.03 -22.91
N TYR A 102 -11.54 -50.25 -21.85
CA TYR A 102 -12.69 -49.37 -21.66
C TYR A 102 -12.78 -48.31 -22.76
N PHE A 103 -11.69 -47.60 -23.05
CA PHE A 103 -11.72 -46.59 -24.12
C PHE A 103 -11.81 -47.22 -25.52
N ALA A 104 -11.18 -48.38 -25.75
CA ALA A 104 -11.33 -49.12 -27.00
C ALA A 104 -12.79 -49.57 -27.23
N PHE A 105 -13.52 -49.96 -26.19
CA PHE A 105 -14.95 -50.29 -26.28
C PHE A 105 -15.79 -49.11 -26.79
N PHE A 106 -15.58 -47.90 -26.25
CA PHE A 106 -16.29 -46.70 -26.72
C PHE A 106 -15.87 -46.23 -28.11
N ASN A 107 -14.70 -46.66 -28.59
CA ASN A 107 -14.24 -46.43 -29.96
C ASN A 107 -14.73 -47.47 -30.97
N LEU A 108 -15.53 -48.46 -30.57
CA LEU A 108 -16.16 -49.38 -31.52
C LEU A 108 -17.21 -48.64 -32.38
N GLY A 109 -17.32 -49.02 -33.65
CA GLY A 109 -18.16 -48.30 -34.61
C GLY A 109 -19.65 -48.21 -34.25
N PHE A 110 -20.18 -49.11 -33.41
CA PHE A 110 -21.56 -48.98 -32.91
C PHE A 110 -21.68 -48.03 -31.71
N MET A 111 -20.66 -47.96 -30.85
CA MET A 111 -20.63 -47.06 -29.69
C MET A 111 -20.34 -45.62 -30.10
N GLN A 112 -19.46 -45.42 -31.09
CA GLN A 112 -19.16 -44.09 -31.63
C GLN A 112 -20.42 -43.40 -32.19
N LYS A 113 -21.37 -44.16 -32.74
CA LYS A 113 -22.64 -43.63 -33.25
C LYS A 113 -23.56 -43.04 -32.17
N LEU A 114 -23.33 -43.36 -30.90
CA LEU A 114 -24.11 -42.82 -29.79
C LEU A 114 -23.70 -41.39 -29.39
N ASP A 115 -22.59 -40.86 -29.96
CA ASP A 115 -22.04 -39.51 -29.69
C ASP A 115 -22.02 -39.14 -28.20
N ILE A 116 -21.57 -40.09 -27.37
CA ILE A 116 -21.54 -39.93 -25.91
C ILE A 116 -20.55 -38.83 -25.56
N PHE A 117 -20.99 -37.88 -24.75
CA PHE A 117 -20.14 -36.82 -24.25
C PHE A 117 -18.87 -37.40 -23.59
N PRO A 118 -17.65 -37.03 -24.03
CA PRO A 118 -16.40 -37.62 -23.52
C PRO A 118 -16.24 -37.50 -22.01
N GLY A 119 -16.79 -36.45 -21.39
CA GLY A 119 -16.78 -36.27 -19.93
C GLY A 119 -17.50 -37.42 -19.20
N TYR A 120 -18.58 -37.98 -19.76
CA TYR A 120 -19.26 -39.13 -19.18
C TYR A 120 -18.42 -40.40 -19.24
N LEU A 121 -17.62 -40.57 -20.31
CA LEU A 121 -16.72 -41.72 -20.45
C LEU A 121 -15.66 -41.69 -19.35
N VAL A 122 -15.05 -40.53 -19.10
CA VAL A 122 -14.05 -40.36 -18.05
C VAL A 122 -14.68 -40.47 -16.66
N LEU A 123 -15.86 -39.88 -16.44
CA LEU A 123 -16.61 -40.01 -15.19
C LEU A 123 -16.92 -41.48 -14.87
N GLY A 124 -17.29 -42.27 -15.88
CA GLY A 124 -17.52 -43.70 -15.75
C GLY A 124 -16.29 -44.43 -15.18
N ILE A 125 -15.08 -44.14 -15.68
CA ILE A 125 -13.83 -44.67 -15.13
C ILE A 125 -13.62 -44.26 -13.67
N VAL A 126 -13.85 -42.98 -13.35
CA VAL A 126 -13.70 -42.47 -11.98
C VAL A 126 -14.61 -43.25 -11.02
N ILE A 127 -15.89 -43.44 -11.41
CA ILE A 127 -16.85 -44.21 -10.62
C ILE A 127 -16.42 -45.66 -10.51
N LEU A 128 -16.03 -46.31 -11.61
CA LEU A 128 -15.61 -47.71 -11.61
C LEU A 128 -14.39 -47.99 -10.72
N PHE A 129 -13.49 -47.03 -10.56
CA PHE A 129 -12.32 -47.19 -9.68
C PHE A 129 -12.59 -46.84 -8.23
N LEU A 130 -13.37 -45.80 -7.97
CA LEU A 130 -13.62 -45.33 -6.60
C LEU A 130 -14.78 -46.08 -5.91
N LEU A 131 -15.79 -46.54 -6.64
CA LEU A 131 -16.96 -47.21 -6.06
C LEU A 131 -16.62 -48.56 -5.38
N PRO A 132 -15.73 -49.42 -5.92
CA PRO A 132 -15.28 -50.62 -5.23
C PRO A 132 -14.58 -50.31 -3.90
N ASP A 133 -13.72 -49.29 -3.86
CA ASP A 133 -13.05 -48.86 -2.62
C ASP A 133 -14.07 -48.30 -1.60
N LEU A 134 -15.19 -47.76 -2.07
CA LEU A 134 -16.34 -47.39 -1.24
C LEU A 134 -17.25 -48.58 -0.86
N SER A 135 -17.04 -49.79 -1.35
CA SER A 135 -17.79 -50.98 -0.93
C SER A 135 -17.02 -51.82 0.09
N LEU A 136 -15.70 -51.66 0.16
CA LEU A 136 -14.83 -52.37 1.08
C LEU A 136 -14.85 -51.76 2.51
N LYS A 137 -14.33 -52.53 3.49
CA LYS A 137 -14.21 -52.13 4.91
C LYS A 137 -13.63 -50.71 5.05
N LYS A 138 -14.21 -49.89 5.92
CA LYS A 138 -13.88 -48.45 6.05
C LYS A 138 -12.61 -48.18 6.85
N ASP A 139 -11.48 -48.60 6.32
CA ASP A 139 -10.15 -48.28 6.83
C ASP A 139 -9.26 -47.81 5.67
N TRP A 140 -8.69 -46.61 5.81
CA TRP A 140 -7.85 -45.99 4.79
C TRP A 140 -6.55 -46.76 4.56
N LYS A 141 -6.02 -47.45 5.59
CA LYS A 141 -4.73 -48.16 5.52
C LYS A 141 -4.87 -49.68 5.31
N ALA A 142 -6.10 -50.21 5.33
CA ALA A 142 -6.32 -51.63 5.11
C ALA A 142 -6.11 -52.01 3.64
N ASN A 143 -5.43 -53.13 3.38
CA ASN A 143 -5.24 -53.71 2.05
C ASN A 143 -4.75 -52.71 1.00
N LEU A 144 -3.70 -51.94 1.33
CA LEU A 144 -3.14 -50.92 0.44
C LEU A 144 -2.81 -51.46 -0.95
N GLU A 145 -2.37 -52.70 -1.06
CA GLU A 145 -2.04 -53.33 -2.34
C GLU A 145 -3.24 -53.42 -3.32
N TRP A 146 -4.47 -53.52 -2.78
CA TRP A 146 -5.70 -53.55 -3.56
C TRP A 146 -6.26 -52.14 -3.79
N ARG A 147 -6.18 -51.29 -2.78
CA ARG A 147 -6.89 -50.00 -2.75
C ARG A 147 -6.08 -48.85 -3.30
N LEU A 148 -4.76 -48.86 -3.08
CA LEU A 148 -3.90 -47.75 -3.47
C LEU A 148 -3.90 -47.56 -4.99
N PRO A 149 -3.77 -48.59 -5.83
CA PRO A 149 -3.87 -48.42 -7.29
C PRO A 149 -5.22 -47.85 -7.73
N LEU A 150 -6.33 -48.34 -7.18
CA LEU A 150 -7.69 -47.82 -7.48
C LEU A 150 -7.81 -46.33 -7.11
N ARG A 151 -7.31 -45.93 -5.95
CA ARG A 151 -7.33 -44.53 -5.50
C ARG A 151 -6.41 -43.63 -6.34
N ILE A 152 -5.23 -44.11 -6.73
CA ILE A 152 -4.30 -43.36 -7.59
C ILE A 152 -4.95 -43.11 -8.95
N PHE A 153 -5.45 -44.15 -9.61
CA PHE A 153 -6.13 -43.98 -10.89
C PHE A 153 -7.40 -43.15 -10.75
N GLY A 154 -8.24 -43.40 -9.74
CA GLY A 154 -9.43 -42.59 -9.48
C GLY A 154 -9.11 -41.11 -9.28
N ALA A 155 -8.04 -40.78 -8.54
CA ALA A 155 -7.57 -39.41 -8.35
C ALA A 155 -7.03 -38.79 -9.65
N LEU A 156 -6.21 -39.53 -10.41
CA LEU A 156 -5.68 -39.08 -11.71
C LEU A 156 -6.80 -38.79 -12.71
N PHE A 157 -7.78 -39.67 -12.85
CA PHE A 157 -8.91 -39.46 -13.74
C PHE A 157 -9.88 -38.39 -13.24
N THR A 158 -10.04 -38.22 -11.92
CA THR A 158 -10.80 -37.08 -11.37
C THR A 158 -10.13 -35.77 -11.72
N PHE A 159 -8.81 -35.69 -11.57
CA PHE A 159 -8.03 -34.51 -11.93
C PHE A 159 -8.11 -34.24 -13.43
N PHE A 160 -7.90 -35.25 -14.26
CA PHE A 160 -8.03 -35.16 -15.72
C PHE A 160 -9.43 -34.69 -16.13
N LEU A 161 -10.49 -35.28 -15.57
CA LEU A 161 -11.88 -34.88 -15.82
C LEU A 161 -12.11 -33.41 -15.43
N THR A 162 -11.63 -32.99 -14.27
CA THR A 162 -11.80 -31.61 -13.78
C THR A 162 -11.13 -30.62 -14.74
N VAL A 163 -9.88 -30.88 -15.14
CA VAL A 163 -9.17 -30.02 -16.10
C VAL A 163 -9.86 -30.02 -17.46
N ALA A 164 -10.26 -31.18 -17.97
CA ALA A 164 -10.92 -31.30 -19.27
C ALA A 164 -12.26 -30.55 -19.32
N LEU A 165 -13.04 -30.58 -18.23
CA LEU A 165 -14.33 -29.88 -18.15
C LEU A 165 -14.18 -28.36 -17.96
N LEU A 166 -13.04 -27.87 -17.48
CA LEU A 166 -12.77 -26.44 -17.36
C LEU A 166 -12.32 -25.80 -18.68
N LEU A 167 -11.86 -26.60 -19.64
CA LEU A 167 -11.53 -26.10 -20.97
C LEU A 167 -12.79 -25.60 -21.70
N PRO A 168 -12.66 -24.57 -22.56
CA PRO A 168 -13.80 -24.04 -23.30
C PRO A 168 -14.46 -25.14 -24.15
N GLY A 169 -15.76 -25.34 -23.97
CA GLY A 169 -16.53 -26.31 -24.74
C GLY A 169 -18.03 -26.00 -24.66
N GLU A 170 -18.78 -26.44 -25.67
CA GLU A 170 -20.20 -26.07 -25.84
C GLU A 170 -21.17 -26.90 -24.98
N ARG A 171 -20.73 -28.00 -24.36
CA ARG A 171 -21.60 -28.95 -23.65
C ARG A 171 -21.67 -28.70 -22.14
N PHE A 172 -22.15 -27.53 -21.73
CA PHE A 172 -22.26 -27.12 -20.31
C PHE A 172 -23.14 -28.05 -19.45
N GLY A 173 -24.24 -28.57 -20.00
CA GLY A 173 -25.12 -29.50 -19.29
C GLY A 173 -24.41 -30.78 -18.87
N GLY A 174 -23.58 -31.34 -19.77
CA GLY A 174 -22.78 -32.53 -19.47
C GLY A 174 -21.72 -32.29 -18.39
N ALA A 175 -21.07 -31.11 -18.41
CA ALA A 175 -20.13 -30.72 -17.36
C ALA A 175 -20.81 -30.60 -15.99
N SER A 176 -22.01 -30.01 -15.93
CA SER A 176 -22.79 -29.90 -14.68
C SER A 176 -23.14 -31.26 -14.10
N VAL A 177 -23.60 -32.21 -14.93
CA VAL A 177 -23.91 -33.58 -14.51
C VAL A 177 -22.65 -34.27 -13.98
N CYS A 178 -21.51 -34.13 -14.66
CA CYS A 178 -20.24 -34.69 -14.20
C CYS A 178 -19.83 -34.16 -12.83
N TYR A 179 -19.84 -32.83 -12.63
CA TYR A 179 -19.49 -32.25 -11.34
C TYR A 179 -20.48 -32.60 -10.24
N THR A 180 -21.76 -32.73 -10.56
CA THR A 180 -22.79 -33.21 -9.61
C THR A 180 -22.51 -34.64 -9.17
N ALA A 181 -22.20 -35.54 -10.12
CA ALA A 181 -21.85 -36.92 -9.82
C ALA A 181 -20.58 -37.01 -8.97
N LEU A 182 -19.54 -36.21 -9.27
CA LEU A 182 -18.33 -36.13 -8.46
C LEU A 182 -18.63 -35.59 -7.05
N ALA A 183 -19.45 -34.54 -6.92
CA ALA A 183 -19.85 -33.99 -5.63
C ALA A 183 -20.56 -35.05 -4.75
N ILE A 184 -21.48 -35.83 -5.35
CA ILE A 184 -22.17 -36.92 -4.64
C ILE A 184 -21.19 -38.02 -4.26
N LEU A 185 -20.36 -38.49 -5.20
CA LEU A 185 -19.38 -39.55 -4.98
C LEU A 185 -18.40 -39.19 -3.85
N PHE A 186 -17.84 -37.97 -3.89
CA PHE A 186 -16.89 -37.52 -2.88
C PHE A 186 -17.54 -37.18 -1.54
N THR A 187 -18.81 -36.77 -1.53
CA THR A 187 -19.60 -36.68 -0.29
C THR A 187 -19.75 -38.06 0.35
N GLY A 188 -20.12 -39.08 -0.45
CA GLY A 188 -20.17 -40.47 0.00
C GLY A 188 -18.82 -40.94 0.56
N TYR A 189 -17.71 -40.60 -0.10
CA TYR A 189 -16.36 -40.90 0.36
C TYR A 189 -16.03 -40.25 1.71
N ALA A 190 -16.29 -38.94 1.83
CA ALA A 190 -16.02 -38.20 3.05
C ALA A 190 -16.81 -38.78 4.23
N LEU A 191 -18.11 -39.07 4.03
CA LEU A 191 -18.98 -39.64 5.05
C LEU A 191 -18.59 -41.08 5.42
N ALA A 192 -18.30 -41.92 4.43
CA ALA A 192 -17.96 -43.33 4.64
C ALA A 192 -16.62 -43.51 5.39
N TYR A 193 -15.60 -42.72 5.04
CA TYR A 193 -14.29 -42.76 5.71
C TYR A 193 -14.20 -41.90 6.96
N ARG A 194 -15.21 -41.04 7.22
CA ARG A 194 -15.28 -40.11 8.35
C ARG A 194 -14.07 -39.17 8.44
N LYS A 195 -13.38 -38.90 7.33
CA LYS A 195 -12.21 -38.02 7.26
C LYS A 195 -12.62 -36.63 6.74
N ALA A 196 -12.48 -35.62 7.59
CA ALA A 196 -12.91 -34.26 7.26
C ALA A 196 -12.18 -33.63 6.06
N TRP A 197 -10.89 -33.95 5.86
CA TRP A 197 -10.13 -33.40 4.73
C TRP A 197 -10.68 -33.84 3.36
N LEU A 198 -11.39 -34.96 3.28
CA LEU A 198 -12.05 -35.38 2.03
C LEU A 198 -13.25 -34.49 1.67
N ALA A 199 -13.84 -33.79 2.65
CA ALA A 199 -14.99 -32.93 2.43
C ALA A 199 -14.65 -31.63 1.65
N TYR A 200 -13.37 -31.31 1.45
CA TYR A 200 -12.96 -30.22 0.56
C TYR A 200 -13.31 -30.51 -0.91
N LEU A 201 -13.27 -31.77 -1.36
CA LEU A 201 -13.59 -32.17 -2.73
C LEU A 201 -15.06 -31.91 -3.09
N PRO A 202 -16.07 -32.44 -2.38
CA PRO A 202 -17.46 -32.15 -2.70
C PRO A 202 -17.77 -30.66 -2.50
N ALA A 203 -17.11 -29.99 -1.54
CA ALA A 203 -17.26 -28.55 -1.34
C ALA A 203 -16.75 -27.72 -2.52
N ALA A 204 -15.81 -28.23 -3.31
CA ALA A 204 -15.31 -27.59 -4.53
C ALA A 204 -16.13 -27.98 -5.78
N PHE A 205 -16.54 -29.24 -5.90
CA PHE A 205 -17.29 -29.72 -7.07
C PHE A 205 -18.74 -29.24 -7.10
N LEU A 206 -19.40 -29.05 -5.95
CA LEU A 206 -20.77 -28.55 -5.93
C LEU A 206 -20.90 -27.12 -6.49
N PRO A 207 -20.06 -26.14 -6.10
CA PRO A 207 -20.02 -24.83 -6.77
C PRO A 207 -19.81 -24.91 -8.28
N LEU A 208 -18.89 -25.76 -8.75
CA LEU A 208 -18.63 -25.94 -10.18
C LEU A 208 -19.87 -26.51 -10.89
N ALA A 209 -20.53 -27.51 -10.29
CA ALA A 209 -21.77 -28.06 -10.82
C ALA A 209 -22.84 -26.99 -11.03
N LEU A 210 -23.01 -26.09 -10.05
CA LEU A 210 -23.96 -24.98 -10.12
C LEU A 210 -23.57 -23.94 -11.18
N VAL A 211 -22.30 -23.58 -11.31
CA VAL A 211 -21.83 -22.65 -12.36
C VAL A 211 -22.16 -23.19 -13.74
N PHE A 212 -21.83 -24.46 -14.01
CA PHE A 212 -22.14 -25.10 -15.29
C PHE A 212 -23.64 -25.32 -15.51
N MET A 213 -24.40 -25.57 -14.43
CA MET A 213 -25.86 -25.66 -14.49
C MET A 213 -26.48 -24.33 -14.93
N PHE A 214 -26.07 -23.22 -14.32
CA PHE A 214 -26.59 -21.89 -14.67
C PHE A 214 -26.20 -21.46 -16.08
N LYS A 215 -24.99 -21.82 -16.54
CA LYS A 215 -24.60 -21.62 -17.94
C LYS A 215 -25.47 -22.42 -18.90
N TYR A 216 -25.79 -23.67 -18.57
CA TYR A 216 -26.68 -24.51 -19.39
C TYR A 216 -28.11 -23.99 -19.42
N LEU A 217 -28.62 -23.47 -18.29
CA LEU A 217 -29.97 -22.91 -18.19
C LEU A 217 -30.07 -21.46 -18.69
N GLU A 218 -28.95 -20.83 -19.06
CA GLU A 218 -28.88 -19.41 -19.46
C GLU A 218 -29.44 -18.44 -18.39
N VAL A 219 -29.35 -18.81 -17.11
CA VAL A 219 -29.84 -18.01 -15.98
C VAL A 219 -28.68 -17.36 -15.24
N ASP A 220 -28.70 -16.04 -15.12
CA ASP A 220 -27.68 -15.26 -14.41
C ASP A 220 -27.95 -15.17 -12.90
N ALA A 221 -27.97 -16.32 -12.23
CA ALA A 221 -28.20 -16.45 -10.78
C ALA A 221 -27.00 -17.06 -10.03
N TRP A 222 -25.83 -17.13 -10.68
CA TRP A 222 -24.64 -17.78 -10.11
C TRP A 222 -24.18 -17.07 -8.83
N LEU A 223 -24.17 -15.74 -8.81
CA LEU A 223 -23.66 -14.95 -7.69
C LEU A 223 -24.47 -15.12 -6.40
N PRO A 224 -25.80 -14.86 -6.39
CA PRO A 224 -26.61 -15.09 -5.19
C PRO A 224 -26.56 -16.56 -4.73
N THR A 225 -26.59 -17.51 -5.66
CA THR A 225 -26.61 -18.93 -5.32
C THR A 225 -25.29 -19.39 -4.68
N LEU A 226 -24.14 -18.98 -5.23
CA LEU A 226 -22.84 -19.36 -4.68
C LEU A 226 -22.55 -18.65 -3.34
N THR A 227 -22.99 -17.39 -3.17
CA THR A 227 -22.90 -16.70 -1.88
C THR A 227 -23.81 -17.37 -0.84
N ALA A 228 -25.04 -17.76 -1.20
CA ALA A 228 -25.92 -18.52 -0.32
C ALA A 228 -25.29 -19.88 0.06
N LEU A 229 -24.66 -20.57 -0.90
CA LEU A 229 -23.94 -21.81 -0.64
C LEU A 229 -22.75 -21.61 0.32
N ALA A 230 -21.98 -20.53 0.17
CA ALA A 230 -20.91 -20.18 1.09
C ALA A 230 -21.45 -19.94 2.52
N VAL A 231 -22.55 -19.21 2.65
CA VAL A 231 -23.22 -18.99 3.95
C VAL A 231 -23.71 -20.32 4.54
N LEU A 232 -24.29 -21.21 3.74
CA LEU A 232 -24.72 -22.54 4.18
C LEU A 232 -23.54 -23.39 4.66
N TYR A 233 -22.43 -23.45 3.90
CA TYR A 233 -21.21 -24.13 4.33
C TYR A 233 -20.71 -23.59 5.68
N PHE A 234 -20.71 -22.28 5.85
CA PHE A 234 -20.29 -21.65 7.10
C PHE A 234 -21.23 -22.03 8.25
N GLY A 235 -22.54 -21.91 8.04
CA GLY A 235 -23.59 -22.25 9.01
C GLY A 235 -23.54 -23.72 9.44
N PHE A 236 -23.46 -24.66 8.50
CA PHE A 236 -23.29 -26.08 8.82
C PHE A 236 -22.00 -26.35 9.58
N GLY A 237 -20.91 -25.68 9.21
CA GLY A 237 -19.65 -25.76 9.94
C GLY A 237 -19.77 -25.27 11.39
N MET A 238 -20.60 -24.25 11.66
CA MET A 238 -20.89 -23.82 13.03
C MET A 238 -21.74 -24.83 13.82
N VAL A 239 -22.72 -25.46 13.18
CA VAL A 239 -23.61 -26.44 13.83
C VAL A 239 -22.86 -27.73 14.19
N ILE A 240 -21.92 -28.18 13.34
CA ILE A 240 -21.18 -29.46 13.51
C ILE A 240 -20.04 -29.35 14.54
N ARG A 241 -20.05 -28.35 15.44
CA ARG A 241 -18.99 -28.03 16.42
C ARG A 241 -18.38 -29.22 17.18
N ALA A 242 -19.13 -30.30 17.43
CA ALA A 242 -18.65 -31.51 18.10
C ALA A 242 -17.56 -32.29 17.33
N LYS A 243 -17.35 -32.01 16.03
CA LYS A 243 -16.29 -32.62 15.21
C LYS A 243 -15.42 -31.53 14.60
N GLU A 244 -14.40 -31.09 15.34
CA GLU A 244 -13.53 -29.96 14.98
C GLU A 244 -13.03 -29.98 13.53
N GLY A 245 -12.57 -31.13 13.04
CA GLY A 245 -12.09 -31.25 11.65
C GLY A 245 -13.17 -30.95 10.60
N TRP A 246 -14.40 -31.43 10.81
CA TRP A 246 -15.51 -31.23 9.87
C TRP A 246 -16.03 -29.79 9.90
N SER A 247 -16.11 -29.21 11.10
CA SER A 247 -16.45 -27.80 11.31
C SER A 247 -15.47 -26.89 10.55
N LEU A 248 -14.16 -27.15 10.71
CA LEU A 248 -13.10 -26.35 10.12
C LEU A 248 -13.07 -26.47 8.58
N THR A 249 -13.24 -27.67 8.04
CA THR A 249 -13.29 -27.88 6.59
C THR A 249 -14.42 -27.07 5.94
N LEU A 250 -15.64 -27.17 6.46
CA LEU A 250 -16.78 -26.45 5.88
C LEU A 250 -16.64 -24.93 6.00
N ARG A 251 -16.17 -24.42 7.14
CA ARG A 251 -15.92 -22.98 7.33
C ARG A 251 -14.80 -22.46 6.42
N ASN A 252 -13.71 -23.22 6.25
CA ASN A 252 -12.66 -22.87 5.29
C ASN A 252 -13.17 -22.87 3.85
N SER A 253 -13.93 -23.89 3.46
CA SER A 253 -14.56 -23.96 2.14
C SER A 253 -15.51 -22.79 1.88
N ALA A 254 -16.29 -22.37 2.88
CA ALA A 254 -17.15 -21.20 2.81
C ALA A 254 -16.38 -19.91 2.52
N LEU A 255 -15.32 -19.66 3.29
CA LEU A 255 -14.50 -18.45 3.14
C LEU A 255 -13.74 -18.45 1.82
N ALA A 256 -13.19 -19.61 1.41
CA ALA A 256 -12.52 -19.74 0.12
C ALA A 256 -13.49 -19.52 -1.05
N LEU A 257 -14.66 -20.16 -1.03
CA LEU A 257 -15.70 -19.98 -2.05
C LEU A 257 -16.15 -18.52 -2.09
N GLY A 258 -16.48 -17.93 -0.94
CA GLY A 258 -16.92 -16.54 -0.85
C GLY A 258 -15.90 -15.54 -1.39
N SER A 259 -14.62 -15.74 -1.09
CA SER A 259 -13.54 -14.88 -1.64
C SER A 259 -13.42 -15.03 -3.15
N ILE A 260 -13.43 -16.26 -3.68
CA ILE A 260 -13.37 -16.51 -5.12
C ILE A 260 -14.57 -15.86 -5.83
N VAL A 261 -15.77 -16.03 -5.28
CA VAL A 261 -17.01 -15.46 -5.81
C VAL A 261 -16.99 -13.93 -5.79
N SER A 262 -16.47 -13.32 -4.71
CA SER A 262 -16.33 -11.87 -4.61
C SER A 262 -15.33 -11.32 -5.63
N ILE A 263 -14.20 -12.00 -5.83
CA ILE A 263 -13.22 -11.63 -6.86
C ILE A 263 -13.80 -11.81 -8.27
N ALA A 264 -14.55 -12.90 -8.52
CA ALA A 264 -15.22 -13.10 -9.79
C ALA A 264 -16.26 -12.01 -10.08
N ALA A 265 -17.02 -11.59 -9.07
CA ALA A 265 -17.96 -10.47 -9.19
C ALA A 265 -17.24 -9.16 -9.53
N LEU A 266 -16.06 -8.93 -8.96
CA LEU A 266 -15.20 -7.80 -9.32
C LEU A 266 -14.69 -7.89 -10.77
N SER A 267 -14.16 -9.04 -11.19
CA SER A 267 -13.61 -9.23 -12.53
C SER A 267 -14.65 -9.11 -13.64
N THR A 268 -15.88 -9.53 -13.36
CA THR A 268 -17.03 -9.43 -14.28
C THR A 268 -17.82 -8.14 -14.10
N LEU A 269 -17.47 -7.33 -13.09
CA LEU A 269 -18.15 -6.10 -12.73
C LEU A 269 -19.67 -6.29 -12.59
N LYS A 270 -20.04 -7.37 -11.91
CA LYS A 270 -21.41 -7.84 -11.78
C LYS A 270 -22.24 -6.89 -10.93
N GLU A 271 -23.38 -6.46 -11.46
CA GLU A 271 -24.38 -5.67 -10.74
C GLU A 271 -24.79 -6.34 -9.42
N THR A 272 -24.99 -5.54 -8.38
CA THR A 272 -25.28 -5.96 -7.00
C THR A 272 -24.16 -6.77 -6.33
N GLY A 273 -23.03 -6.97 -7.02
CA GLY A 273 -21.95 -7.83 -6.55
C GLY A 273 -21.32 -7.37 -5.26
N GLY A 274 -21.34 -6.06 -5.00
CA GLY A 274 -20.78 -5.52 -3.78
C GLY A 274 -21.54 -5.91 -2.52
N TRP A 275 -22.87 -6.07 -2.58
CA TRP A 275 -23.67 -6.52 -1.43
C TRP A 275 -23.30 -7.95 -1.02
N TYR A 276 -23.06 -8.83 -1.98
CA TYR A 276 -22.63 -10.20 -1.70
C TYR A 276 -21.21 -10.25 -1.13
N ALA A 277 -20.31 -9.39 -1.60
CA ALA A 277 -18.96 -9.27 -1.03
C ALA A 277 -18.99 -8.83 0.45
N LEU A 278 -19.90 -7.91 0.82
CA LEU A 278 -20.12 -7.52 2.21
C LEU A 278 -20.58 -8.70 3.09
N VAL A 279 -21.50 -9.54 2.57
CA VAL A 279 -21.95 -10.76 3.28
C VAL A 279 -20.79 -11.70 3.56
N ILE A 280 -19.90 -11.93 2.58
CA ILE A 280 -18.70 -12.75 2.81
C ILE A 280 -17.74 -12.08 3.79
N GLY A 281 -17.58 -10.75 3.73
CA GLY A 281 -16.80 -9.99 4.70
C GLY A 281 -17.28 -10.22 6.14
N LEU A 282 -18.59 -10.28 6.37
CA LEU A 282 -19.17 -10.62 7.68
C LEU A 282 -18.84 -12.06 8.13
N LEU A 283 -18.73 -13.02 7.20
CA LEU A 283 -18.26 -14.37 7.52
C LEU A 283 -16.80 -14.36 7.99
N PHE A 284 -15.94 -13.54 7.39
CA PHE A 284 -14.55 -13.37 7.84
C PHE A 284 -14.46 -12.76 9.25
N ILE A 285 -15.27 -11.74 9.54
CA ILE A 285 -15.37 -11.18 10.91
C ILE A 285 -15.81 -12.29 11.88
N THR A 286 -16.88 -13.01 11.54
CA THR A 286 -17.38 -14.11 12.38
C THR A 286 -16.32 -15.18 12.60
N GLU A 287 -15.56 -15.54 11.56
CA GLU A 287 -14.48 -16.53 11.67
C GLU A 287 -13.35 -16.07 12.58
N MET A 288 -12.95 -14.80 12.48
CA MET A 288 -11.92 -14.19 13.32
C MET A 288 -12.27 -14.36 14.80
N TYR A 289 -13.52 -14.03 15.19
CA TYR A 289 -14.02 -14.20 16.55
C TYR A 289 -14.10 -15.66 16.98
N LEU A 290 -14.65 -16.52 16.12
CA LEU A 290 -14.83 -17.93 16.45
C LEU A 290 -13.52 -18.69 16.60
N ARG A 291 -12.50 -18.39 15.77
CA ARG A 291 -11.17 -19.02 15.86
C ARG A 291 -10.26 -18.35 16.87
N ARG A 292 -10.62 -17.17 17.37
CA ARG A 292 -9.74 -16.33 18.20
C ARG A 292 -8.38 -16.09 17.52
N ASN A 293 -8.40 -15.98 16.20
CA ASN A 293 -7.20 -15.90 15.37
C ASN A 293 -7.20 -14.60 14.54
N GLY A 294 -6.29 -13.68 14.87
CA GLY A 294 -6.14 -12.39 14.19
C GLY A 294 -5.61 -12.47 12.75
N TRP A 295 -5.21 -13.64 12.24
CA TRP A 295 -4.81 -13.79 10.83
C TRP A 295 -5.98 -13.57 9.84
N PHE A 296 -7.22 -13.70 10.28
CA PHE A 296 -8.42 -13.44 9.45
C PHE A 296 -8.79 -11.95 9.36
N GLU A 297 -8.11 -11.10 10.12
CA GLU A 297 -8.41 -9.67 10.21
C GLU A 297 -8.39 -8.95 8.86
N LEU A 298 -7.49 -9.34 7.96
CA LEU A 298 -7.34 -8.71 6.65
C LEU A 298 -8.51 -9.03 5.69
N GLY A 299 -9.18 -10.17 5.88
CA GLY A 299 -10.22 -10.63 4.96
C GLY A 299 -11.43 -9.70 4.93
N ALA A 300 -11.84 -9.17 6.08
CA ALA A 300 -13.02 -8.29 6.15
C ALA A 300 -12.78 -6.91 5.49
N PRO A 301 -11.73 -6.13 5.83
CA PRO A 301 -11.44 -4.87 5.14
C PRO A 301 -11.26 -5.04 3.63
N PHE A 302 -10.61 -6.12 3.18
CA PHE A 302 -10.44 -6.42 1.76
C PHE A 302 -11.79 -6.61 1.05
N LEU A 303 -12.65 -7.49 1.59
CA LEU A 303 -13.97 -7.76 1.00
C LEU A 303 -14.92 -6.58 1.09
N PHE A 304 -14.86 -5.80 2.17
CA PHE A 304 -15.64 -4.56 2.29
C PHE A 304 -15.18 -3.49 1.33
N THR A 305 -13.87 -3.40 1.03
CA THR A 305 -13.34 -2.50 0.01
C THR A 305 -13.82 -2.88 -1.38
N LEU A 306 -13.76 -4.18 -1.71
CA LEU A 306 -14.30 -4.73 -2.96
C LEU A 306 -15.81 -4.47 -3.06
N GLY A 307 -16.52 -4.68 -1.95
CA GLY A 307 -17.94 -4.39 -1.83
C GLY A 307 -18.27 -2.92 -2.07
N ALA A 308 -17.55 -2.01 -1.41
CA ALA A 308 -17.70 -0.57 -1.58
C ALA A 308 -17.41 -0.11 -3.01
N PHE A 309 -16.37 -0.66 -3.65
CA PHE A 309 -16.07 -0.34 -5.06
C PHE A 309 -17.23 -0.70 -5.98
N LEU A 310 -17.73 -1.94 -5.88
CA LEU A 310 -18.84 -2.40 -6.72
C LEU A 310 -20.13 -1.63 -6.44
N ILE A 311 -20.45 -1.34 -5.17
CA ILE A 311 -21.64 -0.56 -4.81
C ILE A 311 -21.55 0.86 -5.36
N LEU A 312 -20.43 1.56 -5.14
CA LEU A 312 -20.28 2.93 -5.65
C LEU A 312 -20.35 2.99 -7.17
N ARG A 313 -19.79 2.00 -7.86
CA ARG A 313 -19.91 1.84 -9.30
C ARG A 313 -21.35 1.61 -9.74
N ASP A 314 -22.10 0.73 -9.07
CA ASP A 314 -23.51 0.46 -9.39
C ASP A 314 -24.39 1.71 -9.21
N PHE A 315 -24.00 2.63 -8.32
CA PHE A 315 -24.63 3.95 -8.14
C PHE A 315 -24.04 5.06 -9.04
N GLU A 316 -23.21 4.72 -10.03
CA GLU A 316 -22.58 5.65 -10.98
C GLU A 316 -21.74 6.75 -10.30
N VAL A 317 -21.16 6.46 -9.13
CA VAL A 317 -20.28 7.40 -8.42
C VAL A 317 -18.89 7.34 -9.03
N GLU A 318 -18.61 8.17 -10.04
CA GLU A 318 -17.32 8.13 -10.76
C GLU A 318 -16.16 8.83 -10.03
N ARG A 319 -16.46 9.67 -9.04
CA ARG A 319 -15.46 10.51 -8.37
C ARG A 319 -14.55 9.66 -7.48
N ALA A 320 -13.26 9.61 -7.84
CA ALA A 320 -12.24 8.86 -7.11
C ALA A 320 -12.14 9.23 -5.61
N ALA A 321 -12.43 10.49 -5.25
CA ALA A 321 -12.42 10.96 -3.88
C ALA A 321 -13.40 10.20 -2.96
N TYR A 322 -14.60 9.87 -3.46
CA TYR A 322 -15.59 9.10 -2.70
C TYR A 322 -15.19 7.63 -2.56
N HIS A 323 -14.57 7.04 -3.59
CA HIS A 323 -14.01 5.69 -3.51
C HIS A 323 -12.91 5.59 -2.44
N LEU A 324 -11.91 6.48 -2.49
CA LEU A 324 -10.82 6.46 -1.50
C LEU A 324 -11.31 6.81 -0.09
N LEU A 325 -12.33 7.65 0.04
CA LEU A 325 -12.98 7.92 1.32
C LEU A 325 -13.63 6.65 1.88
N ALA A 326 -14.44 5.95 1.07
CA ALA A 326 -15.07 4.70 1.50
C ALA A 326 -14.02 3.64 1.90
N TYR A 327 -12.94 3.50 1.12
CA TYR A 327 -11.90 2.50 1.40
C TYR A 327 -11.15 2.84 2.68
N SER A 328 -10.67 4.07 2.84
CA SER A 328 -9.98 4.48 4.06
C SER A 328 -10.86 4.30 5.31
N LEU A 329 -12.15 4.63 5.22
CA LEU A 329 -13.12 4.41 6.30
C LEU A 329 -13.25 2.93 6.64
N VAL A 330 -13.41 2.05 5.65
CA VAL A 330 -13.50 0.60 5.85
C VAL A 330 -12.28 0.06 6.60
N TRP A 331 -11.07 0.47 6.19
CA TRP A 331 -9.83 -0.03 6.80
C TRP A 331 -9.60 0.54 8.21
N ILE A 332 -9.79 1.85 8.40
CA ILE A 332 -9.55 2.51 9.70
C ILE A 332 -10.63 2.13 10.72
N LEU A 333 -11.91 2.13 10.32
CA LEU A 333 -13.00 1.69 11.21
C LEU A 333 -12.92 0.19 11.49
N GLY A 334 -12.53 -0.63 10.50
CA GLY A 334 -12.28 -2.05 10.70
C GLY A 334 -11.21 -2.31 11.75
N ASP A 335 -10.08 -1.60 11.68
CA ASP A 335 -9.01 -1.67 12.69
C ASP A 335 -9.48 -1.23 14.08
N LEU A 336 -10.23 -0.13 14.15
CA LEU A 336 -10.79 0.41 15.39
C LEU A 336 -11.77 -0.57 16.04
N LEU A 337 -12.72 -1.11 15.27
CA LEU A 337 -13.68 -2.09 15.76
C LEU A 337 -12.95 -3.33 16.27
N ALA A 338 -12.01 -3.87 15.49
CA ALA A 338 -11.19 -4.99 15.93
C ALA A 338 -10.37 -4.68 17.19
N HIS A 339 -9.90 -3.44 17.37
CA HIS A 339 -9.16 -3.04 18.58
C HIS A 339 -10.05 -3.04 19.83
N LEU A 340 -11.29 -2.60 19.68
CA LEU A 340 -12.23 -2.51 20.80
C LEU A 340 -12.84 -3.87 21.19
N THR A 341 -13.05 -4.75 20.20
CA THR A 341 -13.86 -5.96 20.40
C THR A 341 -13.06 -7.26 20.38
N PHE A 342 -11.85 -7.27 19.82
CA PHE A 342 -11.03 -8.49 19.70
C PHE A 342 -9.81 -8.48 20.64
N ALA A 343 -9.83 -9.36 21.65
CA ALA A 343 -8.80 -9.41 22.69
C ALA A 343 -7.53 -10.21 22.35
N ASN A 344 -7.55 -11.05 21.31
CA ASN A 344 -6.41 -11.93 20.96
C ASN A 344 -5.35 -11.15 20.14
N PRO A 345 -4.09 -11.65 20.06
CA PRO A 345 -3.06 -10.98 19.28
C PRO A 345 -3.47 -10.80 17.81
N ARG A 346 -3.20 -9.59 17.30
CA ARG A 346 -3.53 -9.14 15.95
C ARG A 346 -2.24 -8.95 15.14
N PRO A 347 -1.66 -10.02 14.57
CA PRO A 347 -0.37 -9.94 13.88
C PRO A 347 -0.40 -9.06 12.63
N LEU A 348 -1.59 -8.84 12.05
CA LEU A 348 -1.77 -8.06 10.83
C LEU A 348 -2.24 -6.62 11.07
N ALA A 349 -2.41 -6.18 12.33
CA ALA A 349 -2.93 -4.85 12.65
C ALA A 349 -2.09 -3.71 12.04
N LEU A 350 -0.76 -3.88 12.00
CA LEU A 350 0.12 -2.89 11.38
C LEU A 350 -0.17 -2.74 9.88
N ILE A 351 -0.39 -3.85 9.17
CA ILE A 351 -0.71 -3.83 7.73
C ILE A 351 -2.04 -3.12 7.52
N VAL A 352 -3.07 -3.44 8.31
CA VAL A 352 -4.40 -2.82 8.21
C VAL A 352 -4.31 -1.31 8.42
N ARG A 353 -3.55 -0.88 9.44
CA ARG A 353 -3.34 0.56 9.74
C ARG A 353 -2.55 1.28 8.65
N ILE A 354 -1.49 0.67 8.13
CA ILE A 354 -0.68 1.27 7.05
C ILE A 354 -1.54 1.44 5.80
N VAL A 355 -2.28 0.42 5.38
CA VAL A 355 -3.15 0.50 4.20
C VAL A 355 -4.24 1.56 4.40
N GLY A 356 -4.93 1.56 5.53
CA GLY A 356 -5.94 2.58 5.85
C GLY A 356 -5.38 4.01 5.88
N GLY A 357 -4.20 4.18 6.48
CA GLY A 357 -3.51 5.47 6.55
C GLY A 357 -3.02 5.97 5.19
N LEU A 358 -2.47 5.09 4.35
CA LEU A 358 -2.07 5.43 2.98
C LEU A 358 -3.27 5.83 2.13
N LEU A 359 -4.38 5.07 2.19
CA LEU A 359 -5.61 5.41 1.50
C LEU A 359 -6.15 6.79 1.93
N ALA A 360 -6.12 7.09 3.23
CA ALA A 360 -6.53 8.40 3.74
C ALA A 360 -5.62 9.53 3.24
N LEU A 361 -4.29 9.33 3.30
CA LEU A 361 -3.30 10.31 2.84
C LEU A 361 -3.41 10.58 1.34
N THR A 362 -3.56 9.54 0.52
CA THR A 362 -3.79 9.69 -0.92
C THR A 362 -5.08 10.45 -1.18
N ASN A 363 -6.14 10.19 -0.41
CA ASN A 363 -7.38 10.93 -0.56
C ASN A 363 -7.24 12.40 -0.15
N TYR A 364 -6.44 12.73 0.87
CA TYR A 364 -6.18 14.13 1.24
C TYR A 364 -5.58 14.93 0.09
N ALA A 365 -4.61 14.33 -0.62
CA ALA A 365 -4.00 14.96 -1.79
C ALA A 365 -5.02 15.21 -2.91
N LEU A 366 -5.93 14.25 -3.16
CA LEU A 366 -7.00 14.42 -4.14
C LEU A 366 -8.03 15.48 -3.70
N LEU A 367 -8.51 15.42 -2.46
CA LEU A 367 -9.50 16.38 -1.93
C LEU A 367 -8.94 17.82 -1.91
N PHE A 368 -7.64 17.99 -1.67
CA PHE A 368 -7.01 19.31 -1.71
C PHE A 368 -6.97 19.91 -3.12
N GLY A 369 -6.84 19.07 -4.15
CA GLY A 369 -6.87 19.46 -5.56
C GLY A 369 -8.26 19.46 -6.21
N GLU A 370 -9.31 19.08 -5.47
CA GLU A 370 -10.67 18.99 -6.00
C GLU A 370 -11.23 20.39 -6.31
N SER A 371 -11.86 20.53 -7.48
CA SER A 371 -12.41 21.81 -7.92
C SER A 371 -13.73 22.14 -7.22
N ASP A 372 -14.52 21.11 -6.92
CA ASP A 372 -15.75 21.22 -6.16
C ASP A 372 -15.46 21.25 -4.64
N ALA A 373 -15.61 22.45 -4.06
CA ALA A 373 -15.38 22.67 -2.65
C ALA A 373 -16.35 21.90 -1.74
N ALA A 374 -17.57 21.56 -2.21
CA ALA A 374 -18.53 20.79 -1.43
C ALA A 374 -18.07 19.34 -1.23
N ILE A 375 -17.48 18.73 -2.27
CA ILE A 375 -16.90 17.38 -2.20
C ILE A 375 -15.73 17.36 -1.23
N ALA A 376 -14.81 18.32 -1.36
CA ALA A 376 -13.66 18.48 -0.48
C ALA A 376 -14.09 18.69 0.98
N SER A 377 -15.09 19.54 1.21
CA SER A 377 -15.67 19.79 2.53
C SER A 377 -16.25 18.50 3.11
N PHE A 378 -17.11 17.79 2.38
CA PHE A 378 -17.68 16.53 2.86
C PHE A 378 -16.59 15.50 3.23
N GLY A 379 -15.58 15.34 2.37
CA GLY A 379 -14.47 14.42 2.61
C GLY A 379 -13.66 14.76 3.86
N PHE A 380 -13.21 16.01 4.00
CA PHE A 380 -12.46 16.42 5.20
C PHE A 380 -13.32 16.43 6.46
N GLY A 381 -14.63 16.72 6.36
CA GLY A 381 -15.58 16.61 7.47
C GLY A 381 -15.73 15.17 7.96
N ALA A 382 -15.88 14.22 7.04
CA ALA A 382 -15.92 12.79 7.36
C ALA A 382 -14.62 12.33 8.03
N TYR A 383 -13.45 12.76 7.53
CA TYR A 383 -12.17 12.45 8.16
C TYR A 383 -12.00 13.10 9.53
N ALA A 384 -12.45 14.35 9.72
CA ALA A 384 -12.42 15.00 11.02
C ALA A 384 -13.22 14.18 12.06
N LEU A 385 -14.44 13.78 11.73
CA LEU A 385 -15.25 12.93 12.60
C LEU A 385 -14.58 11.57 12.85
N LEU A 386 -14.00 10.96 11.82
CA LEU A 386 -13.28 9.69 11.92
C LEU A 386 -12.10 9.80 12.90
N PHE A 387 -11.19 10.75 12.69
CA PHE A 387 -9.97 10.88 13.51
C PHE A 387 -10.26 11.38 14.92
N LEU A 388 -11.33 12.17 15.11
CA LEU A 388 -11.84 12.46 16.45
C LEU A 388 -12.26 11.18 17.17
N THR A 389 -13.07 10.35 16.50
CA THR A 389 -13.56 9.08 17.05
C THR A 389 -12.42 8.12 17.36
N VAL A 390 -11.50 7.92 16.39
CA VAL A 390 -10.34 7.04 16.52
C VAL A 390 -9.43 7.48 17.66
N SER A 391 -9.07 8.76 17.73
CA SER A 391 -8.16 9.27 18.78
C SER A 391 -8.75 9.14 20.19
N LEU A 392 -10.04 9.42 20.36
CA LEU A 392 -10.74 9.30 21.64
C LEU A 392 -10.85 7.83 22.10
N LEU A 393 -11.17 6.92 21.18
CA LEU A 393 -11.35 5.50 21.51
C LEU A 393 -10.02 4.76 21.73
N TYR A 394 -8.98 5.07 20.95
CA TYR A 394 -7.62 4.58 21.21
C TYR A 394 -6.97 5.23 22.43
N ARG A 395 -7.51 6.36 22.91
CA ARG A 395 -6.95 7.19 23.98
C ARG A 395 -5.50 7.62 23.71
N GLN A 396 -5.17 7.88 22.44
CA GLN A 396 -3.84 8.29 22.00
C GLN A 396 -3.86 9.73 21.50
N SER A 397 -3.18 10.63 22.22
CA SER A 397 -3.11 12.06 21.88
C SER A 397 -2.46 12.30 20.52
N ASN A 398 -1.47 11.50 20.12
CA ASN A 398 -0.78 11.68 18.84
C ASN A 398 -1.72 11.51 17.63
N LEU A 399 -2.74 10.65 17.72
CA LEU A 399 -3.72 10.48 16.64
C LEU A 399 -4.63 11.70 16.51
N PHE A 400 -4.76 12.51 17.56
CA PHE A 400 -5.55 13.72 17.54
C PHE A 400 -4.97 14.81 16.63
N TYR A 401 -3.67 14.73 16.27
CA TYR A 401 -3.10 15.61 15.24
C TYR A 401 -3.84 15.50 13.90
N ALA A 402 -4.26 14.29 13.51
CA ALA A 402 -5.01 14.07 12.27
C ALA A 402 -6.38 14.77 12.30
N PHE A 403 -7.07 14.77 13.45
CA PHE A 403 -8.30 15.55 13.63
C PHE A 403 -8.01 17.06 13.54
N THR A 404 -7.01 17.54 14.27
CA THR A 404 -6.68 18.97 14.27
C THR A 404 -6.14 19.49 12.94
N LEU A 405 -5.73 18.60 12.02
CA LEU A 405 -5.36 18.94 10.65
C LEU A 405 -6.58 18.94 9.72
N THR A 406 -7.44 17.92 9.82
CA THR A 406 -8.60 17.75 8.93
C THR A 406 -9.72 18.73 9.23
N LEU A 407 -9.93 19.13 10.49
CA LEU A 407 -10.98 20.08 10.84
C LEU A 407 -10.75 21.49 10.28
N PRO A 408 -9.54 22.09 10.34
CA PRO A 408 -9.22 23.32 9.62
C PRO A 408 -9.47 23.23 8.11
N LEU A 409 -9.09 22.11 7.49
CA LEU A 409 -9.32 21.88 6.06
C LEU A 409 -10.81 21.78 5.74
N PHE A 410 -11.57 21.03 6.55
CA PHE A 410 -13.03 21.00 6.47
C PHE A 410 -13.63 22.40 6.53
N VAL A 411 -13.26 23.20 7.53
CA VAL A 411 -13.76 24.58 7.69
C VAL A 411 -13.38 25.43 6.47
N ALA A 412 -12.14 25.35 6.00
CA ALA A 412 -11.70 26.12 4.84
C ALA A 412 -12.54 25.79 3.58
N PHE A 413 -12.71 24.50 3.27
CA PHE A 413 -13.50 24.08 2.12
C PHE A 413 -15.01 24.26 2.31
N LEU A 414 -15.53 24.18 3.54
CA LEU A 414 -16.93 24.47 3.84
C LEU A 414 -17.26 25.92 3.51
N PHE A 415 -16.44 26.87 3.97
CA PHE A 415 -16.65 28.30 3.67
C PHE A 415 -16.47 28.58 2.17
N ARG A 416 -15.52 27.92 1.50
CA ARG A 416 -15.37 28.00 0.05
C ARG A 416 -16.58 27.46 -0.70
N ALA A 417 -17.26 26.43 -0.20
CA ALA A 417 -18.48 25.89 -0.79
C ALA A 417 -19.68 26.85 -0.70
N PHE A 418 -19.64 27.81 0.24
CA PHE A 418 -20.61 28.92 0.35
C PHE A 418 -20.11 30.21 -0.32
N ASP A 419 -19.14 30.11 -1.24
CA ASP A 419 -18.51 31.24 -1.95
C ASP A 419 -17.85 32.29 -1.04
N VAL A 420 -17.52 31.92 0.21
CA VAL A 420 -16.77 32.80 1.12
C VAL A 420 -15.27 32.67 0.82
N THR A 421 -14.73 33.68 0.16
CA THR A 421 -13.32 33.72 -0.28
C THR A 421 -12.32 33.88 0.88
N LYS A 422 -12.75 34.47 2.00
CA LYS A 422 -11.90 34.77 3.17
C LYS A 422 -11.89 33.66 4.23
N TRP A 423 -11.60 32.44 3.80
CA TRP A 423 -11.56 31.25 4.67
C TRP A 423 -10.49 31.31 5.79
N ILE A 424 -9.51 32.23 5.70
CA ILE A 424 -8.49 32.42 6.73
C ILE A 424 -9.05 32.88 8.08
N HIS A 425 -10.16 33.63 8.11
CA HIS A 425 -10.78 34.10 9.35
C HIS A 425 -11.41 32.97 10.18
N PRO A 426 -12.25 32.07 9.64
CA PRO A 426 -12.78 30.96 10.43
C PRO A 426 -11.67 29.97 10.83
N VAL A 427 -10.63 29.78 10.01
CA VAL A 427 -9.51 28.91 10.38
C VAL A 427 -8.65 29.49 11.51
N ILE A 428 -8.37 30.80 11.53
CA ILE A 428 -7.63 31.39 12.66
C ILE A 428 -8.45 31.36 13.96
N ALA A 429 -9.77 31.55 13.88
CA ALA A 429 -10.65 31.41 15.05
C ALA A 429 -10.57 29.97 15.63
N LEU A 430 -10.50 28.96 14.77
CA LEU A 430 -10.29 27.58 15.19
C LEU A 430 -8.90 27.37 15.81
N ALA A 431 -7.86 27.95 15.22
CA ALA A 431 -6.49 27.89 15.76
C ALA A 431 -6.38 28.52 17.16
N VAL A 432 -7.04 29.66 17.39
CA VAL A 432 -7.16 30.29 18.72
C VAL A 432 -7.89 29.36 19.68
N THR A 433 -8.99 28.73 19.24
CA THR A 433 -9.76 27.78 20.06
C THR A 433 -8.91 26.59 20.48
N TYR A 434 -8.13 26.01 19.56
CA TYR A 434 -7.18 24.93 19.87
C TYR A 434 -6.14 25.37 20.88
N TYR A 435 -5.49 26.52 20.66
CA TYR A 435 -4.47 27.02 21.56
C TYR A 435 -5.05 27.30 22.96
N ALA A 436 -6.20 27.98 23.04
CA ALA A 436 -6.87 28.29 24.30
C ALA A 436 -7.26 27.01 25.07
N ALA A 437 -7.87 26.02 24.39
CA ALA A 437 -8.22 24.75 25.00
C ALA A 437 -6.97 24.00 25.53
N GLY A 438 -5.90 23.93 24.71
CA GLY A 438 -4.64 23.32 25.12
C GLY A 438 -3.97 24.05 26.29
N PHE A 439 -4.04 25.39 26.31
CA PHE A 439 -3.53 26.23 27.38
C PHE A 439 -4.26 25.97 28.70
N ILE A 440 -5.60 25.90 28.66
CA ILE A 440 -6.43 25.57 29.83
C ILE A 440 -6.14 24.16 30.34
N LEU A 441 -6.06 23.16 29.46
CA LEU A 441 -5.74 21.77 29.84
C LEU A 441 -4.36 21.67 30.52
N ARG A 442 -3.36 22.36 29.97
CA ARG A 442 -2.02 22.48 30.57
C ARG A 442 -2.08 23.11 31.96
N ALA A 443 -2.85 24.19 32.14
CA ALA A 443 -3.01 24.85 33.43
C ALA A 443 -3.71 23.96 34.46
N MET A 444 -4.70 23.17 34.04
CA MET A 444 -5.41 22.21 34.88
C MET A 444 -4.58 20.96 35.22
N LYS A 445 -3.44 20.73 34.55
CA LYS A 445 -2.63 19.51 34.64
C LYS A 445 -3.45 18.22 34.43
N ARG A 446 -4.48 18.29 33.59
CA ARG A 446 -5.37 17.16 33.24
C ARG A 446 -5.10 16.73 31.80
N ALA A 447 -5.24 15.43 31.51
CA ALA A 447 -5.09 14.84 30.17
C ALA A 447 -3.72 15.09 29.51
N GLY A 448 -2.64 14.68 30.19
CA GLY A 448 -1.27 14.84 29.68
C GLY A 448 -1.09 14.31 28.26
N GLY A 449 -0.52 15.14 27.39
CA GLY A 449 -0.28 14.85 25.97
C GLY A 449 -1.33 15.46 25.05
N TRP A 450 -2.58 15.60 25.48
CA TRP A 450 -3.64 16.25 24.69
C TRP A 450 -3.51 17.76 24.67
N ASP A 451 -3.04 18.34 25.78
CA ASP A 451 -2.68 19.74 25.91
C ASP A 451 -1.60 20.14 24.89
N ALA A 452 -0.53 19.35 24.79
CA ALA A 452 0.57 19.60 23.86
C ALA A 452 0.13 19.54 22.39
N VAL A 453 -0.73 18.57 22.04
CA VAL A 453 -1.27 18.44 20.68
C VAL A 453 -2.09 19.68 20.31
N LEU A 454 -3.03 20.08 21.17
CA LEU A 454 -3.87 21.25 20.93
C LEU A 454 -3.06 22.55 20.83
N LEU A 455 -2.07 22.75 21.70
CA LEU A 455 -1.18 23.91 21.66
C LEU A 455 -0.39 23.96 20.35
N ASN A 456 0.26 22.85 19.98
CA ASN A 456 1.07 22.77 18.76
C ASN A 456 0.21 22.91 17.50
N SER A 457 -0.98 22.30 17.47
CA SER A 457 -1.90 22.42 16.35
C SER A 457 -2.47 23.83 16.22
N GLY A 458 -2.77 24.53 17.32
CA GLY A 458 -3.16 25.94 17.29
C GLY A 458 -2.06 26.85 16.73
N LEU A 459 -0.82 26.69 17.21
CA LEU A 459 0.34 27.44 16.71
C LEU A 459 0.63 27.13 15.24
N GLY A 460 0.62 25.84 14.87
CA GLY A 460 0.87 25.38 13.51
C GLY A 460 -0.19 25.85 12.52
N ALA A 461 -1.48 25.71 12.86
CA ALA A 461 -2.58 26.20 12.03
C ALA A 461 -2.52 27.73 11.86
N GLY A 462 -2.25 28.48 12.94
CA GLY A 462 -2.08 29.93 12.86
C GLY A 462 -0.91 30.36 11.97
N SER A 463 0.23 29.67 12.07
CA SER A 463 1.37 29.91 11.17
C SER A 463 1.04 29.59 9.72
N PHE A 464 0.35 28.48 9.44
CA PHE A 464 -0.03 28.10 8.08
C PHE A 464 -0.98 29.12 7.45
N VAL A 465 -2.01 29.54 8.19
CA VAL A 465 -2.92 30.63 7.78
C VAL A 465 -2.14 31.90 7.46
N SER A 466 -1.13 32.22 8.27
CA SER A 466 -0.34 33.43 8.08
C SER A 466 0.48 33.40 6.79
N VAL A 467 1.02 32.24 6.42
CA VAL A 467 1.75 32.07 5.14
C VAL A 467 0.81 32.18 3.94
N ALA A 468 -0.45 31.78 4.08
CA ALA A 468 -1.45 31.90 3.02
C ALA A 468 -2.03 33.33 2.88
N ALA A 469 -1.94 34.16 3.92
CA ALA A 469 -2.54 35.49 3.96
C ALA A 469 -2.11 36.43 2.82
N PRO A 470 -0.82 36.53 2.43
CA PRO A 470 -0.40 37.39 1.32
C PRO A 470 -1.00 37.03 -0.04
N VAL A 471 -1.33 35.75 -0.25
CA VAL A 471 -1.89 35.27 -1.53
C VAL A 471 -3.36 35.68 -1.67
N LEU A 472 -4.09 35.80 -0.55
CA LEU A 472 -5.50 36.17 -0.55
C LEU A 472 -5.72 37.68 -0.63
N GLY A 473 -4.73 38.48 -0.20
CA GLY A 473 -4.76 39.93 -0.24
C GLY A 473 -5.82 40.54 0.68
N GLY A 474 -5.86 41.88 0.70
CA GLY A 474 -6.77 42.68 1.50
C GLY A 474 -6.23 43.02 2.89
N LEU A 475 -6.55 44.23 3.35
CA LEU A 475 -6.08 44.76 4.64
C LEU A 475 -6.52 43.91 5.85
N ASP A 476 -7.65 43.20 5.74
CA ASP A 476 -8.14 42.31 6.78
C ASP A 476 -7.40 40.98 6.88
N ALA A 477 -6.61 40.59 5.86
CA ALA A 477 -5.73 39.42 5.93
C ALA A 477 -4.59 39.58 6.96
N ALA A 478 -4.26 40.83 7.33
CA ALA A 478 -3.31 41.12 8.42
C ALA A 478 -3.85 40.72 9.80
N ILE A 479 -5.17 40.66 9.99
CA ILE A 479 -5.79 40.36 11.29
C ILE A 479 -5.50 38.90 11.71
N PRO A 480 -5.76 37.85 10.89
CA PRO A 480 -5.35 36.49 11.21
C PRO A 480 -3.86 36.33 11.50
N VAL A 481 -3.00 37.05 10.77
CA VAL A 481 -1.55 37.02 10.95
C VAL A 481 -1.14 37.60 12.30
N ALA A 482 -1.70 38.74 12.69
CA ALA A 482 -1.46 39.36 13.99
C ALA A 482 -1.95 38.48 15.15
N ILE A 483 -3.09 37.80 14.98
CA ILE A 483 -3.60 36.82 15.96
C ILE A 483 -2.62 35.66 16.10
N ALA A 484 -2.14 35.08 14.99
CA ALA A 484 -1.16 33.99 15.03
C ALA A 484 0.17 34.43 15.69
N ALA A 485 0.64 35.65 15.40
CA ALA A 485 1.80 36.25 16.06
C ALA A 485 1.59 36.36 17.58
N THR A 486 0.39 36.75 17.99
CA THR A 486 0.00 36.83 19.41
C THR A 486 0.03 35.46 20.08
N LEU A 487 -0.47 34.40 19.43
CA LEU A 487 -0.41 33.04 19.98
C LEU A 487 1.03 32.58 20.23
N TRP A 488 1.94 32.84 19.31
CA TRP A 488 3.37 32.55 19.49
C TRP A 488 4.00 33.39 20.60
N ALA A 489 3.64 34.67 20.71
CA ALA A 489 4.11 35.54 21.79
C ALA A 489 3.65 35.01 23.15
N VAL A 490 2.36 34.67 23.29
CA VAL A 490 1.80 34.09 24.53
C VAL A 490 2.53 32.80 24.90
N GLU A 491 2.80 31.91 23.93
CA GLU A 491 3.55 30.68 24.21
C GLU A 491 5.01 30.95 24.63
N ALA A 492 5.67 31.94 24.02
CA ALA A 492 7.02 32.35 24.38
C ALA A 492 7.10 32.86 25.83
N PHE A 493 6.13 33.68 26.25
CA PHE A 493 6.04 34.13 27.63
C PHE A 493 5.68 32.99 28.59
N ALA A 494 4.71 32.14 28.23
CA ALA A 494 4.28 31.02 29.07
C ALA A 494 5.41 30.02 29.33
N LYS A 495 6.21 29.68 28.30
CA LYS A 495 7.38 28.79 28.43
C LYS A 495 8.66 29.50 28.90
N ARG A 496 8.62 30.83 29.07
CA ARG A 496 9.79 31.68 29.37
C ARG A 496 10.96 31.42 28.41
N ASN A 497 10.64 31.20 27.14
CA ASN A 497 11.62 30.85 26.11
C ASN A 497 11.64 31.94 25.01
N ALA A 498 12.69 32.77 25.04
CA ALA A 498 12.89 33.84 24.07
C ALA A 498 13.04 33.35 22.62
N MET A 499 13.38 32.06 22.41
CA MET A 499 13.47 31.49 21.06
C MET A 499 12.09 31.35 20.39
N LEU A 500 11.01 31.15 21.15
CA LEU A 500 9.66 31.08 20.61
C LEU A 500 9.09 32.46 20.22
N ALA A 501 9.76 33.55 20.60
CA ALA A 501 9.41 34.91 20.19
C ALA A 501 9.85 35.23 18.75
N PHE A 502 10.76 34.44 18.16
CA PHE A 502 11.17 34.61 16.76
C PHE A 502 10.01 34.41 15.77
N PRO A 503 9.25 33.28 15.82
CA PRO A 503 8.04 33.14 15.03
C PRO A 503 7.04 34.28 15.24
N ALA A 504 6.84 34.73 16.49
CA ALA A 504 5.95 35.85 16.78
C ALA A 504 6.36 37.14 16.05
N ASN A 505 7.64 37.53 16.14
CA ASN A 505 8.16 38.72 15.46
C ASN A 505 8.08 38.58 13.94
N GLY A 506 8.39 37.40 13.39
CA GLY A 506 8.27 37.15 11.95
C GLY A 506 6.83 37.33 11.45
N LEU A 507 5.86 36.81 12.21
CA LEU A 507 4.44 36.96 11.88
C LEU A 507 3.94 38.39 12.08
N TYR A 508 4.31 39.09 13.16
CA TYR A 508 3.98 40.52 13.31
C TYR A 508 4.54 41.36 12.18
N LEU A 509 5.77 41.08 11.74
CA LEU A 509 6.39 41.75 10.61
C LEU A 509 5.64 41.46 9.30
N LEU A 510 5.24 40.22 9.08
CA LEU A 510 4.43 39.84 7.93
C LEU A 510 3.08 40.57 7.91
N GLY A 511 2.38 40.64 9.05
CA GLY A 511 1.13 41.39 9.17
C GLY A 511 1.33 42.88 8.90
N TYR A 512 2.41 43.47 9.41
CA TYR A 512 2.79 44.84 9.14
C TYR A 512 3.07 45.09 7.65
N PHE A 513 3.78 44.18 6.98
CA PHE A 513 4.06 44.28 5.55
C PHE A 513 2.80 44.15 4.69
N ILE A 514 1.86 43.27 5.06
CA ILE A 514 0.55 43.19 4.39
C ILE A 514 -0.17 44.54 4.49
N ILE A 515 -0.19 45.18 5.66
CA ILE A 515 -0.83 46.49 5.84
C ILE A 515 -0.17 47.55 4.95
N LEU A 516 1.17 47.65 4.95
CA LEU A 516 1.88 48.63 4.13
C LEU A 516 1.67 48.40 2.63
N PHE A 517 1.68 47.15 2.20
CA PHE A 517 1.49 46.77 0.81
C PHE A 517 0.07 47.10 0.33
N GLU A 518 -0.96 46.77 1.12
CA GLU A 518 -2.35 47.08 0.81
C GLU A 518 -2.67 48.58 0.86
N LEU A 519 -1.93 49.35 1.66
CA LEU A 519 -2.00 50.81 1.70
C LEU A 519 -1.18 51.50 0.59
N GLN A 520 -0.57 50.73 -0.32
CA GLN A 520 0.26 51.24 -1.42
C GLN A 520 1.40 52.15 -0.95
N VAL A 521 2.02 51.80 0.17
CA VAL A 521 3.20 52.52 0.67
C VAL A 521 4.41 52.09 -0.14
N ASP A 522 4.99 53.03 -0.89
CA ASP A 522 6.13 52.79 -1.78
C ASP A 522 7.48 53.08 -1.11
N GLU A 523 7.51 53.84 -0.01
CA GLU A 523 8.77 54.20 0.62
C GLU A 523 9.35 53.03 1.47
N PRO A 524 10.57 52.56 1.15
CA PRO A 524 11.17 51.41 1.84
C PRO A 524 11.49 51.67 3.32
N GLN A 525 11.48 52.94 3.76
CA GLN A 525 11.67 53.32 5.17
C GLN A 525 10.58 52.80 6.08
N TYR A 526 9.33 52.80 5.61
CA TYR A 526 8.23 52.32 6.45
C TYR A 526 8.37 50.82 6.70
N TYR A 527 8.78 50.04 5.69
CA TYR A 527 9.07 48.61 5.85
C TYR A 527 10.27 48.38 6.80
N SER A 528 11.33 49.18 6.68
CA SER A 528 12.53 49.01 7.51
C SER A 528 12.32 49.41 8.96
N MET A 529 11.48 50.41 9.24
CA MET A 529 11.17 50.86 10.59
C MET A 529 10.47 49.78 11.41
N GLY A 530 9.48 49.08 10.84
CA GLY A 530 8.79 47.97 11.52
C GLY A 530 9.70 46.77 11.78
N ALA A 531 10.52 46.40 10.79
CA ALA A 531 11.51 45.33 10.94
C ALA A 531 12.56 45.65 12.01
N ALA A 532 13.04 46.89 12.03
CA ALA A 532 14.01 47.36 13.01
C ALA A 532 13.45 47.38 14.43
N LEU A 533 12.21 47.85 14.61
CA LEU A 533 11.53 47.90 15.90
C LEU A 533 11.35 46.50 16.49
N LEU A 534 10.84 45.54 15.70
CA LEU A 534 10.71 44.15 16.13
C LEU A 534 12.07 43.50 16.42
N GLY A 535 13.09 43.85 15.64
CA GLY A 535 14.48 43.45 15.89
C GLY A 535 15.04 44.00 17.21
N LEU A 536 14.71 45.24 17.59
CA LEU A 536 15.06 45.84 18.88
C LEU A 536 14.33 45.18 20.05
N ILE A 537 13.05 44.85 19.89
CA ILE A 537 12.27 44.10 20.88
C ILE A 537 12.90 42.71 21.10
N GLN A 538 13.24 42.00 20.03
CA GLN A 538 13.90 40.69 20.13
C GLN A 538 15.29 40.79 20.74
N HIS A 539 16.06 41.81 20.38
CA HIS A 539 17.35 42.11 21.02
C HIS A 539 17.18 42.24 22.54
N TYR A 540 16.22 43.04 22.99
CA TYR A 540 15.91 43.23 24.41
C TYR A 540 15.54 41.91 25.10
N LEU A 541 14.65 41.11 24.51
CA LEU A 541 14.25 39.82 25.06
C LEU A 541 15.43 38.84 25.19
N LEU A 542 16.33 38.81 24.20
CA LEU A 542 17.51 37.94 24.21
C LEU A 542 18.57 38.37 25.22
N VAL A 543 18.75 39.69 25.42
CA VAL A 543 19.59 40.21 26.51
C VAL A 543 19.06 39.74 27.86
N ARG A 544 17.74 39.85 28.09
CA ARG A 544 17.10 39.36 29.32
C ARG A 544 17.19 37.84 29.49
N ALA A 545 17.15 37.09 28.39
CA ALA A 545 17.29 35.64 28.40
C ALA A 545 18.75 35.16 28.54
N GLY A 546 19.74 36.07 28.60
CA GLY A 546 21.16 35.74 28.75
C GLY A 546 21.85 35.26 27.46
N SER A 547 21.20 35.32 26.30
CA SER A 547 21.78 34.92 25.01
C SER A 547 22.60 36.05 24.40
N ARG A 548 23.89 36.13 24.76
CA ARG A 548 24.81 37.19 24.30
C ARG A 548 24.95 37.20 22.77
N THR A 549 25.14 36.04 22.16
CA THR A 549 25.32 35.91 20.71
C THR A 549 24.04 36.25 19.94
N GLY A 550 22.89 35.73 20.39
CA GLY A 550 21.60 36.03 19.76
C GLY A 550 21.22 37.50 19.87
N ALA A 551 21.42 38.11 21.04
CA ALA A 551 21.23 39.54 21.23
C ALA A 551 22.15 40.35 20.31
N PHE A 552 23.45 40.02 20.23
CA PHE A 552 24.37 40.71 19.34
C PHE A 552 23.90 40.67 17.87
N ILE A 553 23.55 39.48 17.37
CA ILE A 553 23.08 39.27 15.99
C ILE A 553 21.79 40.04 15.72
N MET A 554 20.79 39.96 16.60
CA MET A 554 19.52 40.66 16.39
C MET A 554 19.65 42.18 16.49
N GLY A 555 20.52 42.67 17.39
CA GLY A 555 20.85 44.09 17.45
C GLY A 555 21.51 44.56 16.16
N MET A 556 22.48 43.79 15.66
CA MET A 556 23.15 44.06 14.39
C MET A 556 22.18 44.07 13.21
N LEU A 557 21.36 43.02 13.04
CA LEU A 557 20.38 42.91 11.95
C LEU A 557 19.37 44.07 11.97
N SER A 558 18.83 44.40 13.14
CA SER A 558 17.93 45.54 13.32
C SER A 558 18.57 46.86 12.83
N GLN A 559 19.85 47.09 13.15
CA GLN A 559 20.56 48.30 12.72
C GLN A 559 20.92 48.30 11.25
N PHE A 560 21.32 47.15 10.70
CA PHE A 560 21.56 47.05 9.26
C PHE A 560 20.30 47.32 8.45
N VAL A 561 19.14 46.84 8.89
CA VAL A 561 17.87 47.10 8.20
C VAL A 561 17.48 48.57 8.33
N LEU A 562 17.52 49.16 9.53
CA LEU A 562 17.13 50.56 9.73
C LEU A 562 18.09 51.54 9.06
N LEU A 563 19.36 51.51 9.46
CA LEU A 563 20.36 52.48 9.01
C LEU A 563 20.84 52.19 7.59
N GLY A 564 20.84 50.91 7.18
CA GLY A 564 21.21 50.54 5.81
C GLY A 564 20.18 51.00 4.77
N THR A 565 18.88 50.93 5.07
CA THR A 565 17.84 51.44 4.15
C THR A 565 17.89 52.96 4.03
N THR A 566 18.03 53.67 5.15
CA THR A 566 18.23 55.12 5.14
C THR A 566 19.52 55.50 4.41
N TYR A 567 20.60 54.72 4.55
CA TYR A 567 21.85 54.92 3.82
C TYR A 567 21.70 54.71 2.30
N ILE A 568 20.95 53.71 1.86
CA ILE A 568 20.69 53.51 0.42
C ILE A 568 19.93 54.71 -0.15
N GLN A 569 18.97 55.27 0.60
CA GLN A 569 18.22 56.44 0.16
C GLN A 569 19.05 57.72 0.16
N LEU A 570 20.03 57.85 1.07
CA LEU A 570 21.04 58.91 1.03
C LEU A 570 21.79 58.96 -0.30
N LEU A 571 22.00 57.82 -0.98
CA LEU A 571 22.63 57.81 -2.31
C LEU A 571 21.79 58.50 -3.38
N GLY A 572 20.47 58.57 -3.18
CA GLY A 572 19.53 59.24 -4.09
C GLY A 572 19.23 60.68 -3.70
N ASP A 573 19.12 60.98 -2.40
CA ASP A 573 18.79 62.32 -1.88
C ASP A 573 19.56 62.62 -0.58
N ILE A 574 20.28 63.75 -0.58
CA ILE A 574 21.11 64.22 0.53
C ILE A 574 20.30 64.53 1.80
N ALA A 575 18.99 64.80 1.68
CA ALA A 575 18.11 65.03 2.82
C ALA A 575 18.09 63.84 3.81
N TYR A 576 18.30 62.62 3.31
CA TYR A 576 18.38 61.42 4.15
C TYR A 576 19.66 61.32 4.98
N PHE A 577 20.65 62.20 4.77
CA PHE A 577 21.84 62.30 5.63
C PHE A 577 21.45 62.70 7.04
N PHE A 578 20.61 63.73 7.17
CA PHE A 578 20.13 64.22 8.46
C PHE A 578 19.30 63.15 9.17
N LEU A 579 18.48 62.41 8.42
CA LEU A 579 17.69 61.30 8.96
C LEU A 579 18.58 60.14 9.44
N LEU A 580 19.59 59.75 8.65
CA LEU A 580 20.57 58.72 9.02
C LEU A 580 21.36 59.12 10.28
N PHE A 581 21.78 60.38 10.36
CA PHE A 581 22.53 60.92 11.49
C PHE A 581 21.69 60.91 12.78
N LEU A 582 20.46 61.40 12.72
CA LEU A 582 19.54 61.40 13.87
C LEU A 582 19.15 59.99 14.31
N GLN A 583 18.85 59.08 13.37
CA GLN A 583 18.56 57.68 13.68
C GLN A 583 19.78 56.99 14.33
N SER A 584 20.99 57.22 13.79
CA SER A 584 22.22 56.66 14.35
C SER A 584 22.47 57.18 15.77
N LEU A 585 22.23 58.47 16.04
CA LEU A 585 22.35 59.05 17.37
C LEU A 585 21.33 58.46 18.36
N ALA A 586 20.07 58.32 17.95
CA ALA A 586 19.02 57.75 18.79
C ALA A 586 19.32 56.29 19.18
N VAL A 587 19.77 55.47 18.22
CA VAL A 587 20.16 54.08 18.49
C VAL A 587 21.41 54.03 19.37
N LEU A 588 22.40 54.89 19.14
CA LEU A 588 23.63 54.95 19.94
C LEU A 588 23.33 55.24 21.41
N VAL A 589 22.46 56.22 21.70
CA VAL A 589 22.01 56.52 23.07
C VAL A 589 21.35 55.30 23.70
N TYR A 590 20.45 54.64 22.99
CA TYR A 590 19.81 53.41 23.48
C TYR A 590 20.82 52.27 23.72
N GLY A 591 21.79 52.09 22.82
CA GLY A 591 22.86 51.10 22.92
C GLY A 591 23.76 51.31 24.13
N ILE A 592 24.08 52.56 24.47
CA ILE A 592 24.84 52.93 25.67
C ILE A 592 24.05 52.58 26.94
N VAL A 593 22.77 52.91 26.99
CA VAL A 593 21.89 52.64 28.16
C VAL A 593 21.81 51.15 28.45
N ILE A 594 21.66 50.32 27.42
CA ILE A 594 21.54 48.84 27.56
C ILE A 594 22.91 48.14 27.56
N ARG A 595 24.01 48.89 27.45
CA ARG A 595 25.39 48.38 27.37
C ARG A 595 25.57 47.34 26.27
N SER A 596 24.95 47.58 25.12
CA SER A 596 24.97 46.67 23.97
C SER A 596 26.04 47.06 22.96
N ARG A 597 26.97 46.14 22.69
CA ARG A 597 28.07 46.37 21.73
C ARG A 597 27.57 46.55 20.30
N SER A 598 26.58 45.78 19.86
CA SER A 598 26.03 45.90 18.50
C SER A 598 25.29 47.23 18.30
N LEU A 599 24.49 47.66 19.28
CA LEU A 599 23.76 48.94 19.21
C LEU A 599 24.64 50.18 19.43
N THR A 600 25.94 50.00 19.69
CA THR A 600 26.91 51.09 19.81
C THR A 600 27.83 51.13 18.58
N PHE A 601 28.35 49.98 18.15
CA PHE A 601 29.32 49.90 17.05
C PHE A 601 28.71 50.22 15.68
N PHE A 602 27.55 49.62 15.35
CA PHE A 602 26.94 49.79 14.02
C PHE A 602 26.45 51.22 13.76
N PRO A 603 25.79 51.93 14.69
CA PRO A 603 25.42 53.32 14.47
C PRO A 603 26.59 54.27 14.27
N ILE A 604 27.71 54.07 14.99
CA ILE A 604 28.95 54.84 14.78
C ILE A 604 29.49 54.59 13.36
N GLY A 605 29.50 53.32 12.93
CA GLY A 605 29.92 52.93 11.59
C GLY A 605 29.07 53.58 10.50
N PHE A 606 27.74 53.51 10.62
CA PHE A 606 26.82 54.12 9.64
C PHE A 606 26.87 55.65 9.64
N ALA A 607 27.04 56.30 10.80
CA ALA A 607 27.23 57.75 10.87
C ALA A 607 28.54 58.18 10.18
N ALA A 608 29.65 57.49 10.45
CA ALA A 608 30.93 57.76 9.80
C ALA A 608 30.86 57.53 8.28
N LEU A 609 30.22 56.44 7.86
CA LEU A 609 30.04 56.09 6.46
C LEU A 609 29.15 57.12 5.74
N GLY A 610 28.06 57.58 6.36
CA GLY A 610 27.22 58.66 5.84
C GLY A 610 27.99 59.97 5.67
N VAL A 611 28.84 60.36 6.63
CA VAL A 611 29.70 61.55 6.54
C VAL A 611 30.67 61.43 5.37
N VAL A 612 31.35 60.29 5.23
CA VAL A 612 32.29 60.04 4.11
C VAL A 612 31.56 60.11 2.76
N THR A 613 30.36 59.54 2.64
CA THR A 613 29.57 59.55 1.40
C THR A 613 29.12 60.96 1.01
N VAL A 614 28.67 61.78 1.96
CA VAL A 614 28.31 63.19 1.70
C VAL A 614 29.52 64.03 1.33
N VAL A 615 30.64 63.86 2.05
CA VAL A 615 31.90 64.54 1.76
C VAL A 615 32.39 64.18 0.36
N TYR A 616 32.39 62.90 0.00
CA TYR A 616 32.75 62.43 -1.35
C TYR A 616 31.81 62.95 -2.44
N GLY A 617 30.49 62.99 -2.19
CA GLY A 617 29.50 63.57 -3.09
C GLY A 617 29.70 65.07 -3.32
N ALA A 618 29.98 65.83 -2.26
CA ALA A 618 30.29 67.26 -2.33
C ALA A 618 31.63 67.54 -3.05
N PHE A 619 32.59 66.62 -2.95
CA PHE A 619 33.85 66.70 -3.68
C PHE A 619 33.76 66.18 -5.12
N LYS A 620 32.65 65.59 -5.58
CA LYS A 620 32.53 65.02 -6.94
C LYS A 620 32.65 66.09 -8.04
N ASP A 621 32.22 67.32 -7.78
CA ASP A 621 32.32 68.45 -8.71
C ASP A 621 33.67 69.20 -8.65
N ILE A 622 34.49 68.96 -7.62
CA ILE A 622 35.84 69.56 -7.43
C ILE A 622 36.96 68.51 -7.55
N GLY A 623 36.60 67.23 -7.62
CA GLY A 623 37.51 66.09 -7.52
C GLY A 623 38.55 66.04 -8.64
N SER A 624 38.21 66.51 -9.85
CA SER A 624 39.15 66.63 -10.96
C SER A 624 40.27 67.63 -10.66
N ILE A 625 39.96 68.74 -9.97
CA ILE A 625 40.92 69.80 -9.65
C ILE A 625 41.85 69.35 -8.51
N PHE A 626 41.31 68.64 -7.51
CA PHE A 626 42.12 68.11 -6.41
C PHE A 626 42.97 66.91 -6.84
N LEU A 627 42.48 66.07 -7.76
CA LEU A 627 43.24 64.93 -8.29
C LEU A 627 44.36 65.40 -9.24
N ILE A 628 44.12 66.43 -10.07
CA ILE A 628 45.18 67.11 -10.84
C ILE A 628 46.17 67.83 -9.92
N GLY A 629 45.69 68.48 -8.85
CA GLY A 629 46.52 69.16 -7.84
C GLY A 629 47.40 68.20 -7.03
N CYS A 630 46.85 67.09 -6.55
CA CYS A 630 47.61 66.06 -5.83
C CYS A 630 48.58 65.30 -6.75
N THR A 631 48.22 65.08 -8.02
CA THR A 631 49.14 64.49 -9.01
C THR A 631 50.28 65.46 -9.35
N GLY A 632 50.00 66.77 -9.41
CA GLY A 632 51.01 67.82 -9.57
C GLY A 632 51.95 67.96 -8.37
N ILE A 633 51.44 67.86 -7.14
CA ILE A 633 52.25 67.88 -5.91
C ILE A 633 53.10 66.62 -5.78
N LEU A 634 52.58 65.45 -6.15
CA LEU A 634 53.35 64.19 -6.21
C LEU A 634 54.45 64.23 -7.27
N LEU A 635 54.18 64.80 -8.45
CA LEU A 635 55.18 65.00 -9.50
C LEU A 635 56.25 66.04 -9.11
N LEU A 636 55.87 67.10 -8.38
CA LEU A 636 56.82 68.08 -7.82
C LEU A 636 57.69 67.46 -6.72
N MET A 637 57.12 66.65 -5.82
CA MET A 637 57.90 65.90 -4.83
C MET A 637 58.86 64.91 -5.50
N LEU A 638 58.42 64.18 -6.53
CA LEU A 638 59.28 63.29 -7.32
C LEU A 638 60.38 64.06 -8.07
N GLY A 639 60.07 65.25 -8.59
CA GLY A 639 61.03 66.15 -9.23
C GLY A 639 62.07 66.69 -8.25
N ILE A 640 61.66 67.11 -7.05
CA ILE A 640 62.56 67.55 -5.97
C ILE A 640 63.42 66.38 -5.48
N LEU A 641 62.85 65.17 -5.35
CA LEU A 641 63.59 63.96 -4.99
C LEU A 641 64.61 63.58 -6.06
N ALA A 642 64.27 63.71 -7.35
CA ALA A 642 65.18 63.48 -8.47
C ALA A 642 66.31 64.51 -8.52
N VAL A 643 66.04 65.78 -8.20
CA VAL A 643 67.07 66.84 -8.08
C VAL A 643 67.99 66.60 -6.88
N LEU A 644 67.45 66.18 -5.73
CA LEU A 644 68.25 65.81 -4.56
C LEU A 644 69.10 64.54 -4.80
N LEU A 645 68.58 63.57 -5.55
CA LEU A 645 69.34 62.40 -6.00
C LEU A 645 70.43 62.80 -7.00
N ARG A 646 70.14 63.74 -7.93
CA ARG A 646 71.14 64.30 -8.84
C ARG A 646 72.24 65.07 -8.10
N GLU A 647 71.90 65.86 -7.08
CA GLU A 647 72.90 66.54 -6.22
C GLU A 647 73.71 65.56 -5.38
N ARG A 648 73.12 64.45 -4.91
CA ARG A 648 73.87 63.38 -4.23
C ARG A 648 74.80 62.63 -5.17
N ILE A 649 74.38 62.36 -6.41
CA ILE A 649 75.23 61.74 -7.44
C ILE A 649 76.34 62.70 -7.88
N ALA A 650 76.05 64.00 -8.01
CA ALA A 650 77.04 65.04 -8.32
C ALA A 650 78.06 65.22 -7.18
N LYS A 651 77.63 65.22 -5.91
CA LYS A 651 78.53 65.22 -4.73
C LYS A 651 79.31 63.91 -4.57
N LEU A 652 78.77 62.77 -5.02
CA LEU A 652 79.53 61.52 -5.12
C LEU A 652 80.56 61.57 -6.27
N GLY A 653 80.21 62.22 -7.38
CA GLY A 653 81.12 62.47 -8.50
C GLY A 653 82.27 63.42 -8.13
N GLU A 654 82.00 64.48 -7.36
CA GLU A 654 83.03 65.38 -6.83
C GLU A 654 83.94 64.66 -5.83
N ARG A 655 83.38 63.84 -4.91
CA ARG A 655 84.16 63.01 -3.97
C ARG A 655 84.95 61.87 -4.62
N MET A 656 84.53 61.39 -5.80
CA MET A 656 85.30 60.43 -6.59
C MET A 656 86.23 61.09 -7.62
N SER A 657 86.15 62.42 -7.82
CA SER A 657 87.10 63.18 -8.65
C SER A 657 88.35 63.65 -7.90
N GLU A 658 88.32 63.59 -6.56
CA GLU A 658 89.51 63.66 -5.69
C GLU A 658 90.28 62.33 -5.65
N TRP A 659 89.81 61.30 -6.36
CA TRP A 659 90.58 60.10 -6.68
C TRP A 659 91.10 60.18 -8.12
N LYS A 660 92.40 60.44 -8.26
CA LYS A 660 93.24 60.05 -9.39
C LYS A 660 94.62 59.63 -8.85
N PRO A 661 95.26 58.62 -9.43
CA PRO A 661 94.82 57.27 -9.83
C PRO A 661 94.88 56.26 -8.67
#